data_AF-A0A0W8D134-F1
#
_entry.id   AF-A0A0W8D134-F1
#
_cell.length_a   1.000
_cell.length_b   1.000
_cell.length_c   1.000
_cell.angle_alpha   90.00
_cell.angle_beta   90.00
_cell.angle_gamma   90.00
#
_symmetry.space_group_name_H-M   'P 1'
#
loop_
_entity.id
_entity.type
_entity.pdbx_description
1 polymer ?
#
loop_
_entity_poly.entity_id
_entity_poly.type
_entity_poly.pdbx_seq_one_letter_code
_entity_poly.pdbx_strand_id
1 'polypeptide(L)'
;MESVERTFKGLSDAKTRVDQATQEDASFPDLADQLNAQSEPQNYFFEPYASQWTPQVAKKGSVIPLPGVVAAALDDAKTLSLSGLLPEIRSAWTSVDNRLFLWSYAQRGRFAAKEFDQAIVAVGLVARPATGVFTSKVRHVLVVATTVEVVLLAVVADDNQPESMSFKLQSTKLSVSTDKCVVRKVVTTRSGRIFFGGSDGVLYEFLYAPEQKAAADRNSLLGSALTNVPGVGASEGCRKVAHTSSYAQYLPRFLAGLASAPGKVVDMCVDHSRHILYVLHDDAQVSVFDLGANGDEIKAVCAVNLLADGAKYARENRRTRVSCPDERLFQPAVAGSPNPLKVVALSTVSPDESKVVTLVAVTSNGIRFYLTVFSRRYTYSGAGNYGRAKRPSRLEILHIRLPPPAISLRDAPPYHSKEGMQPGYAPGKSPSAVHVAFHRKGVFLCIEGRRDQQDQLVGIAHDPISTTALPVHTGLAARKPTIREAVSLDTCIGKVVDIQELDPHSSEGSESSWMAHAEAIAAVNASTKGANSGSKRSFDEMNTGIPAGSASENAPVVGEMALMYSQPSRHFLCLTNAGIQVFKKIRPLDQLHRVLLLSRGHDHKAVLTPFVRCFGEIQVVCMLIALACGVPTDPLVSETSTAASLITPRPGGLASMKSDDYIYTAAVQSIFEIAQGPPDNVAVEPATSTSNGTSSASSTRIVLTTEFGMSYQHDGLVAFACRVLRPLWTSKTLGRRVVSRVSNSKPSAKSPGYVTSFENVHSPEKLDEIREILFQLRQLMESAGPFAVSISGGAALENNPSLDGVLSESTEVGLSRVSELVMRHQKSLNEDQLKRETRFKAEQRSLYYLYQLVLRSIEAISLLRIAQEYKVSLEEPLARLSFSDLVTTTDGALAAKTMTKALMRGRNENNQFLIKQLREQCPRSSPCRICGTIRDTEACRMPSSAALLLLAKTS
;
A
#
# COMPACT_ATOMS: atom_id res chain seq x y z
N MET A 1 -36.41 -19.90 15.43
CA MET A 1 -35.35 -19.31 16.24
C MET A 1 -34.04 -20.09 16.05
N GLU A 2 -34.06 -21.42 16.22
CA GLU A 2 -32.90 -22.31 15.95
C GLU A 2 -32.20 -22.14 14.59
N SER A 3 -32.94 -22.01 13.48
CA SER A 3 -32.33 -21.85 12.14
C SER A 3 -31.51 -20.55 11.99
N VAL A 4 -31.93 -19.48 12.67
CA VAL A 4 -31.22 -18.20 12.68
C VAL A 4 -29.95 -18.32 13.53
N GLU A 5 -30.04 -18.96 14.70
CA GLU A 5 -28.90 -19.22 15.58
C GLU A 5 -27.84 -20.12 14.91
N ARG A 6 -28.25 -21.20 14.22
CA ARG A 6 -27.33 -22.06 13.45
C ARG A 6 -26.62 -21.30 12.33
N THR A 7 -27.33 -20.39 11.65
CA THR A 7 -26.75 -19.55 10.60
C THR A 7 -25.67 -18.63 11.16
N PHE A 8 -25.94 -17.94 12.29
CA PHE A 8 -24.96 -17.05 12.92
C PHE A 8 -23.79 -17.82 13.55
N LYS A 9 -24.01 -19.04 14.04
CA LYS A 9 -22.93 -19.93 14.49
C LYS A 9 -21.96 -20.26 13.34
N GLY A 10 -22.47 -20.73 12.20
CA GLY A 10 -21.59 -21.01 11.06
C GLY A 10 -20.97 -19.77 10.41
N LEU A 11 -21.64 -18.61 10.45
CA LEU A 11 -21.02 -17.33 10.08
C LEU A 11 -19.87 -16.95 11.03
N SER A 12 -19.99 -17.27 12.32
CA SER A 12 -18.90 -17.09 13.29
C SER A 12 -17.71 -18.01 12.98
N ASP A 13 -17.96 -19.24 12.53
CA ASP A 13 -16.90 -20.15 12.11
C ASP A 13 -16.19 -19.64 10.84
N ALA A 14 -16.95 -19.13 9.86
CA ALA A 14 -16.39 -18.48 8.67
C ALA A 14 -15.60 -17.22 9.02
N LYS A 15 -16.11 -16.38 9.93
CA LYS A 15 -15.39 -15.22 10.49
C LYS A 15 -14.05 -15.63 11.08
N THR A 16 -14.04 -16.69 11.89
CA THR A 16 -12.82 -17.17 12.55
C THR A 16 -11.75 -17.55 11.54
N ARG A 17 -12.13 -18.18 10.41
CA ARG A 17 -11.18 -18.49 9.32
C ARG A 17 -10.67 -17.24 8.61
N VAL A 18 -11.54 -16.26 8.35
CA VAL A 18 -11.13 -14.99 7.73
C VAL A 18 -10.21 -14.20 8.67
N ASP A 19 -10.51 -14.18 9.97
CA ASP A 19 -9.67 -13.56 11.01
C ASP A 19 -8.30 -14.24 11.09
N GLN A 20 -8.27 -15.58 11.05
CA GLN A 20 -7.03 -16.35 11.01
C GLN A 20 -6.21 -16.02 9.76
N ALA A 21 -6.79 -16.08 8.56
CA ALA A 21 -6.09 -15.73 7.32
C ALA A 21 -5.59 -14.27 7.31
N THR A 22 -6.37 -13.35 7.90
CA THR A 22 -5.97 -11.95 8.06
C THR A 22 -4.75 -11.82 8.96
N GLN A 23 -4.73 -12.56 10.07
CA GLN A 23 -3.64 -12.60 11.03
C GLN A 23 -2.38 -13.25 10.45
N GLU A 24 -2.52 -14.33 9.68
CA GLU A 24 -1.41 -14.99 8.97
C GLU A 24 -0.73 -14.04 8.00
N ASP A 25 -1.49 -13.36 7.12
CA ASP A 25 -0.96 -12.35 6.21
C ASP A 25 -0.37 -11.11 6.97
N ALA A 26 -0.87 -10.80 8.19
CA ALA A 26 -0.34 -9.72 9.05
C ALA A 26 0.89 -10.13 9.86
N SER A 27 1.20 -11.42 9.92
CA SER A 27 2.45 -11.96 10.49
C SER A 27 3.63 -11.87 9.52
N PHE A 28 3.45 -11.18 8.39
CA PHE A 28 4.50 -10.95 7.42
C PHE A 28 5.71 -10.29 8.11
N PRO A 29 6.93 -10.82 7.90
CA PRO A 29 8.11 -10.39 8.64
C PRO A 29 8.47 -8.93 8.35
N ASP A 30 8.85 -8.19 9.38
CA ASP A 30 9.35 -6.81 9.24
C ASP A 30 10.64 -6.78 8.43
N LEU A 31 10.88 -5.71 7.66
CA LEU A 31 12.11 -5.53 6.89
C LEU A 31 13.38 -5.70 7.75
N ALA A 32 13.39 -5.18 8.99
CA ALA A 32 14.53 -5.31 9.89
C ALA A 32 14.81 -6.78 10.25
N ASP A 33 13.74 -7.57 10.45
CA ASP A 33 13.85 -9.00 10.76
C ASP A 33 14.36 -9.76 9.55
N GLN A 34 13.86 -9.46 8.35
CA GLN A 34 14.34 -10.07 7.10
C GLN A 34 15.84 -9.77 6.85
N LEU A 35 16.27 -8.52 7.11
CA LEU A 35 17.68 -8.11 6.98
C LEU A 35 18.60 -8.79 8.01
N ASN A 36 18.09 -9.10 9.20
CA ASN A 36 18.84 -9.78 10.26
C ASN A 36 18.83 -11.31 10.11
N ALA A 37 17.77 -11.87 9.53
CA ALA A 37 17.61 -13.29 9.25
C ALA A 37 18.43 -13.78 8.04
N GLN A 38 19.04 -12.84 7.29
CA GLN A 38 19.84 -13.10 6.11
C GLN A 38 21.03 -14.02 6.42
N SER A 39 20.85 -15.32 6.19
CA SER A 39 21.84 -16.38 6.39
C SER A 39 22.36 -16.94 5.07
N GLU A 40 21.55 -16.90 4.01
CA GLU A 40 22.00 -17.27 2.67
C GLU A 40 22.77 -16.13 2.00
N PRO A 41 23.91 -16.43 1.36
CA PRO A 41 24.75 -15.42 0.72
C PRO A 41 24.15 -14.88 -0.57
N GLN A 42 23.49 -15.73 -1.36
CA GLN A 42 23.00 -15.38 -2.70
C GLN A 42 21.55 -14.93 -2.63
N ASN A 43 21.29 -13.69 -3.07
CA ASN A 43 19.99 -13.05 -2.89
C ASN A 43 19.52 -12.23 -4.10
N TYR A 44 20.37 -12.07 -5.11
CA TYR A 44 20.02 -11.39 -6.36
C TYR A 44 19.75 -12.39 -7.46
N PHE A 45 18.63 -12.24 -8.17
CA PHE A 45 18.21 -13.17 -9.20
C PHE A 45 17.81 -12.44 -10.48
N PHE A 46 18.21 -13.00 -11.62
CA PHE A 46 17.62 -12.66 -12.92
C PHE A 46 16.45 -13.60 -13.24
N GLU A 47 16.58 -14.88 -12.89
CA GLU A 47 15.55 -15.89 -13.14
C GLU A 47 14.49 -15.94 -12.04
N PRO A 48 13.22 -16.24 -12.37
CA PRO A 48 12.69 -16.59 -13.71
C PRO A 48 12.37 -15.38 -14.62
N TYR A 49 12.66 -14.15 -14.18
CA TYR A 49 12.24 -12.90 -14.81
C TYR A 49 13.05 -12.47 -16.04
N ALA A 50 14.10 -13.22 -16.37
CA ALA A 50 14.92 -12.96 -17.55
C ALA A 50 14.59 -13.89 -18.72
N SER A 51 14.19 -15.15 -18.45
CA SER A 51 13.92 -16.14 -19.49
C SER A 51 12.44 -16.51 -19.66
N GLN A 52 11.71 -16.65 -18.55
CA GLN A 52 10.34 -17.18 -18.56
C GLN A 52 9.30 -16.07 -18.42
N TRP A 53 9.60 -15.08 -17.57
CA TRP A 53 8.66 -14.05 -17.15
C TRP A 53 9.15 -12.66 -17.49
N THR A 54 8.28 -11.67 -17.30
CA THR A 54 8.68 -10.28 -17.56
C THR A 54 9.45 -9.74 -16.35
N PRO A 55 10.49 -8.90 -16.54
CA PRO A 55 11.20 -8.26 -15.44
C PRO A 55 10.26 -7.56 -14.46
N GLN A 56 10.46 -7.76 -13.15
CA GLN A 56 9.54 -7.21 -12.13
C GLN A 56 9.41 -5.68 -12.19
N VAL A 57 10.46 -4.97 -12.61
CA VAL A 57 10.38 -3.57 -12.99
C VAL A 57 10.61 -3.49 -14.49
N ALA A 58 9.58 -3.05 -15.22
CA ALA A 58 9.60 -2.95 -16.67
C ALA A 58 9.07 -1.59 -17.14
N LYS A 59 9.64 -1.08 -18.24
CA LYS A 59 9.13 0.10 -18.92
C LYS A 59 7.73 -0.15 -19.47
N LYS A 60 6.85 0.84 -19.32
CA LYS A 60 5.45 0.78 -19.73
C LYS A 60 5.13 1.92 -20.70
N GLY A 61 4.61 1.54 -21.87
CA GLY A 61 4.19 2.49 -22.90
C GLY A 61 5.32 3.33 -23.50
N SER A 62 4.95 4.31 -24.30
CA SER A 62 5.87 5.27 -24.91
C SER A 62 6.24 6.43 -23.96
N VAL A 63 7.30 7.17 -24.30
CA VAL A 63 7.69 8.37 -23.55
C VAL A 63 6.57 9.42 -23.63
N ILE A 64 6.27 10.06 -22.51
CA ILE A 64 5.43 11.26 -22.49
C ILE A 64 6.32 12.43 -22.91
N PRO A 65 6.10 13.02 -24.10
CA PRO A 65 6.95 14.08 -24.60
C PRO A 65 6.77 15.36 -23.78
N LEU A 66 7.83 16.17 -23.73
CA LEU A 66 7.76 17.54 -23.22
C LEU A 66 6.77 18.36 -24.07
N PRO A 67 6.04 19.32 -23.49
CA PRO A 67 5.29 20.29 -24.29
C PRO A 67 6.23 21.01 -25.25
N GLY A 68 5.81 21.24 -26.50
CA GLY A 68 6.67 21.83 -27.54
C GLY A 68 7.30 23.17 -27.14
N VAL A 69 6.59 23.98 -26.34
CA VAL A 69 7.09 25.25 -25.79
C VAL A 69 8.26 25.03 -24.81
N VAL A 70 8.19 23.98 -23.99
CA VAL A 70 9.26 23.63 -23.04
C VAL A 70 10.45 23.04 -23.79
N ALA A 71 10.20 22.19 -24.78
CA ALA A 71 11.26 21.64 -25.64
C ALA A 71 12.03 22.74 -26.38
N ALA A 72 11.32 23.66 -27.03
CA ALA A 72 11.94 24.80 -27.71
C ALA A 72 12.74 25.69 -26.74
N ALA A 73 12.23 25.93 -25.53
CA ALA A 73 12.97 26.69 -24.52
C ALA A 73 14.26 25.97 -24.08
N LEU A 74 14.25 24.63 -23.96
CA LEU A 74 15.45 23.85 -23.63
C LEU A 74 16.50 23.89 -24.73
N ASP A 75 16.08 23.92 -26.00
CA ASP A 75 16.99 24.05 -27.15
C ASP A 75 17.67 25.44 -27.18
N ASP A 76 16.96 26.48 -26.71
CA ASP A 76 17.45 27.86 -26.62
C ASP A 76 18.17 28.19 -25.29
N ALA A 77 18.37 27.20 -24.41
CA ALA A 77 18.91 27.41 -23.06
C ALA A 77 20.34 27.96 -23.09
N LYS A 78 20.60 29.05 -22.36
CA LYS A 78 21.92 29.71 -22.37
C LYS A 78 22.82 29.30 -21.21
N THR A 79 22.25 29.07 -20.03
CA THR A 79 23.05 28.89 -18.81
C THR A 79 22.67 27.64 -18.02
N LEU A 80 21.42 27.54 -17.58
CA LEU A 80 21.00 26.51 -16.62
C LEU A 80 19.61 25.99 -16.97
N SER A 81 19.50 24.67 -17.06
CA SER A 81 18.20 23.98 -17.11
C SER A 81 18.10 23.00 -15.95
N LEU A 82 16.99 23.09 -15.21
CA LEU A 82 16.65 22.18 -14.13
C LEU A 82 15.22 21.70 -14.33
N SER A 83 14.91 20.50 -13.84
CA SER A 83 13.55 19.98 -13.85
C SER A 83 13.32 19.07 -12.66
N GLY A 84 12.05 18.79 -12.36
CA GLY A 84 11.68 17.83 -11.33
C GLY A 84 10.21 17.43 -11.42
N LEU A 85 9.87 16.32 -10.76
CA LEU A 85 8.53 15.77 -10.73
C LEU A 85 7.75 16.26 -9.50
N LEU A 86 6.46 16.53 -9.67
CA LEU A 86 5.51 16.90 -8.61
C LEU A 86 4.29 15.95 -8.66
N PRO A 87 4.45 14.71 -8.19
CA PRO A 87 3.44 13.65 -8.32
C PRO A 87 2.10 13.96 -7.65
N GLU A 88 2.10 14.79 -6.61
CA GLU A 88 0.91 15.22 -5.87
C GLU A 88 -0.08 15.98 -6.75
N ILE A 89 0.43 16.75 -7.72
CA ILE A 89 -0.39 17.54 -8.67
C ILE A 89 -0.31 16.99 -10.10
N ARG A 90 0.21 15.77 -10.27
CA ARG A 90 0.41 15.10 -11.56
C ARG A 90 1.07 16.01 -12.63
N SER A 91 2.09 16.76 -12.20
CA SER A 91 2.77 17.75 -13.03
C SER A 91 4.28 17.67 -12.84
N ALA A 92 5.02 18.22 -13.79
CA ALA A 92 6.46 18.40 -13.72
C ALA A 92 6.79 19.88 -13.86
N TRP A 93 7.90 20.31 -13.26
CA TRP A 93 8.43 21.64 -13.47
C TRP A 93 9.73 21.57 -14.26
N THR A 94 9.96 22.58 -15.08
CA THR A 94 11.18 22.75 -15.86
C THR A 94 11.53 24.23 -15.80
N SER A 95 12.70 24.57 -15.30
CA SER A 95 13.24 25.92 -15.38
C SER A 95 14.29 25.98 -16.48
N VAL A 96 14.20 27.00 -17.32
CA VAL A 96 15.23 27.36 -18.30
C VAL A 96 15.65 28.78 -17.99
N ASP A 97 16.88 28.95 -17.54
CA ASP A 97 17.45 30.20 -17.07
C ASP A 97 16.55 30.88 -16.00
N ASN A 98 15.82 31.93 -16.36
CA ASN A 98 14.93 32.70 -15.49
C ASN A 98 13.44 32.39 -15.69
N ARG A 99 13.08 31.45 -16.56
CA ARG A 99 11.70 31.07 -16.87
C ARG A 99 11.35 29.73 -16.25
N LEU A 100 10.26 29.70 -15.51
CA LEU A 100 9.68 28.49 -14.94
C LEU A 100 8.49 28.02 -15.76
N PHE A 101 8.49 26.75 -16.14
CA PHE A 101 7.36 26.06 -16.71
C PHE A 101 6.86 25.02 -15.73
N LEU A 102 5.57 25.06 -15.41
CA LEU A 102 4.85 23.99 -14.72
C LEU A 102 3.92 23.34 -15.72
N TRP A 103 4.09 22.05 -16.02
CA TRP A 103 3.34 21.37 -17.06
C TRP A 103 2.75 20.05 -16.57
N SER A 104 1.53 19.75 -16.99
CA SER A 104 0.85 18.52 -16.59
C SER A 104 1.25 17.37 -17.51
N TYR A 105 1.65 16.25 -16.93
CA TYR A 105 1.82 15.00 -17.68
C TYR A 105 0.55 14.14 -17.67
N ALA A 106 -0.43 14.47 -16.84
CA ALA A 106 -1.76 13.86 -16.91
C ALA A 106 -2.59 14.47 -18.06
N GLN A 107 -2.44 15.77 -18.33
CA GLN A 107 -3.18 16.46 -19.38
C GLN A 107 -2.23 17.02 -20.44
N ARG A 108 -2.28 16.42 -21.65
CA ARG A 108 -1.41 16.84 -22.76
C ARG A 108 -1.62 18.32 -23.11
N GLY A 109 -0.50 19.03 -23.34
CA GLY A 109 -0.49 20.43 -23.77
C GLY A 109 -0.82 21.46 -22.68
N ARG A 110 -1.13 21.04 -21.46
CA ARG A 110 -1.42 21.96 -20.35
C ARG A 110 -0.13 22.37 -19.64
N PHE A 111 0.14 23.67 -19.63
CA PHE A 111 1.24 24.25 -18.88
C PHE A 111 0.91 25.67 -18.41
N ALA A 112 1.65 26.13 -17.41
CA ALA A 112 1.72 27.50 -16.95
C ALA A 112 3.19 27.93 -16.95
N ALA A 113 3.46 29.18 -17.32
CA ALA A 113 4.81 29.73 -17.33
C ALA A 113 4.89 30.99 -16.46
N LYS A 114 6.03 31.20 -15.81
CA LYS A 114 6.34 32.41 -15.05
C LYS A 114 7.80 32.79 -15.23
N GLU A 115 8.04 34.05 -15.59
CA GLU A 115 9.39 34.62 -15.70
C GLU A 115 9.79 35.34 -14.40
N PHE A 116 11.07 35.25 -14.09
CA PHE A 116 11.73 35.84 -12.92
C PHE A 116 12.89 36.74 -13.35
N ASP A 117 13.35 37.60 -12.46
CA ASP A 117 14.49 38.48 -12.72
C ASP A 117 15.85 37.76 -12.60
N GLN A 118 15.86 36.59 -11.96
CA GLN A 118 17.06 35.83 -11.61
C GLN A 118 16.89 34.36 -11.98
N ALA A 119 18.02 33.66 -12.15
CA ALA A 119 18.02 32.24 -12.47
C ALA A 119 17.42 31.39 -11.34
N ILE A 120 16.65 30.37 -11.72
CA ILE A 120 15.98 29.46 -10.79
C ILE A 120 16.93 28.32 -10.44
N VAL A 121 17.10 28.04 -9.15
CA VAL A 121 18.07 27.05 -8.65
C VAL A 121 17.42 25.86 -7.94
N ALA A 122 16.22 26.02 -7.39
CA ALA A 122 15.45 24.94 -6.80
C ALA A 122 13.95 25.25 -6.80
N VAL A 123 13.13 24.21 -6.91
CA VAL A 123 11.67 24.30 -6.80
C VAL A 123 11.16 23.19 -5.88
N GLY A 124 10.16 23.51 -5.06
CA GLY A 124 9.47 22.56 -4.20
C GLY A 124 7.96 22.81 -4.19
N LEU A 125 7.19 21.84 -3.74
CA LEU A 125 5.72 21.94 -3.67
C LEU A 125 5.23 21.82 -2.23
N VAL A 126 4.42 22.79 -1.82
CA VAL A 126 3.56 22.69 -0.65
C VAL A 126 2.22 22.14 -1.11
N ALA A 127 2.04 20.83 -0.89
CA ALA A 127 0.82 20.13 -1.28
C ALA A 127 -0.43 20.66 -0.53
N ARG A 128 -0.27 21.08 0.73
CA ARG A 128 -1.35 21.70 1.52
C ARG A 128 -0.82 22.96 2.19
N PRO A 129 -1.24 24.15 1.74
CA PRO A 129 -0.84 25.39 2.37
C PRO A 129 -1.35 25.49 3.81
N ALA A 130 -0.62 26.20 4.66
CA ALA A 130 -1.02 26.42 6.04
C ALA A 130 -2.38 27.15 6.12
N THR A 131 -3.19 26.75 7.09
CA THR A 131 -4.55 27.27 7.28
C THR A 131 -4.53 28.76 7.62
N GLY A 132 -5.51 29.51 7.09
CA GLY A 132 -5.67 30.94 7.37
C GLY A 132 -4.70 31.87 6.64
N VAL A 133 -3.83 31.35 5.74
CA VAL A 133 -2.94 32.19 4.91
C VAL A 133 -3.52 32.48 3.53
N PHE A 134 -4.00 31.44 2.85
CA PHE A 134 -4.51 31.54 1.48
C PHE A 134 -6.02 31.33 1.43
N THR A 135 -6.65 31.84 0.38
CA THR A 135 -8.07 31.56 0.11
C THR A 135 -8.26 30.09 -0.28
N SER A 136 -9.48 29.57 -0.16
CA SER A 136 -9.82 28.19 -0.54
C SER A 136 -9.58 27.85 -2.02
N LYS A 137 -9.38 28.86 -2.87
CA LYS A 137 -9.05 28.69 -4.29
C LYS A 137 -7.60 28.22 -4.52
N VAL A 138 -6.71 28.51 -3.57
CA VAL A 138 -5.31 28.07 -3.63
C VAL A 138 -5.23 26.65 -3.09
N ARG A 139 -5.07 25.68 -3.99
CA ARG A 139 -4.97 24.27 -3.60
C ARG A 139 -3.55 23.90 -3.19
N HIS A 140 -2.56 24.47 -3.86
CA HIS A 140 -1.15 24.19 -3.63
C HIS A 140 -0.32 25.47 -3.73
N VAL A 141 0.89 25.45 -3.17
CA VAL A 141 1.84 26.56 -3.27
C VAL A 141 3.17 26.03 -3.78
N LEU A 142 3.70 26.67 -4.82
CA LEU A 142 5.01 26.37 -5.38
C LEU A 142 6.06 27.24 -4.70
N VAL A 143 7.09 26.62 -4.14
CA VAL A 143 8.24 27.28 -3.55
C VAL A 143 9.31 27.39 -4.62
N VAL A 144 9.68 28.60 -5.02
CA VAL A 144 10.69 28.84 -6.06
C VAL A 144 11.88 29.55 -5.43
N ALA A 145 13.05 28.93 -5.48
CA ALA A 145 14.31 29.54 -5.07
C ALA A 145 15.04 30.06 -6.32
N THR A 146 15.30 31.36 -6.33
CA THR A 146 16.21 32.00 -7.27
C THR A 146 17.62 32.08 -6.65
N THR A 147 18.57 32.65 -7.36
CA THR A 147 19.92 32.92 -6.83
C THR A 147 19.92 33.89 -5.62
N VAL A 148 18.88 34.72 -5.45
CA VAL A 148 18.84 35.81 -4.45
C VAL A 148 17.72 35.71 -3.42
N GLU A 149 16.63 35.01 -3.74
CA GLU A 149 15.46 34.90 -2.86
C GLU A 149 14.71 33.58 -3.03
N VAL A 150 13.96 33.21 -2.00
CA VAL A 150 12.93 32.16 -2.07
C VAL A 150 11.58 32.87 -2.09
N VAL A 151 10.73 32.56 -3.07
CA VAL A 151 9.42 33.17 -3.28
C VAL A 151 8.33 32.11 -3.41
N LEU A 152 7.15 32.40 -2.87
CA LEU A 152 5.98 31.52 -2.95
C LEU A 152 5.07 31.94 -4.11
N LEU A 153 4.70 30.98 -4.97
CA LEU A 153 3.67 31.16 -6.00
C LEU A 153 2.43 30.34 -5.63
N ALA A 154 1.25 30.95 -5.72
CA ALA A 154 0.00 30.23 -5.54
C ALA A 154 -0.36 29.46 -6.81
N VAL A 155 -0.71 28.18 -6.64
CA VAL A 155 -1.27 27.33 -7.71
C VAL A 155 -2.79 27.35 -7.54
N VAL A 156 -3.45 28.11 -8.40
CA VAL A 156 -4.90 28.38 -8.31
C VAL A 156 -5.64 27.50 -9.30
N ALA A 157 -6.71 26.84 -8.85
CA ALA A 157 -7.60 26.09 -9.74
C ALA A 157 -8.39 27.05 -10.63
N ASP A 158 -8.59 26.70 -11.90
CA ASP A 158 -9.41 27.52 -12.79
C ASP A 158 -10.91 27.31 -12.51
N ASP A 159 -11.60 28.36 -12.03
CA ASP A 159 -13.01 28.29 -11.64
C ASP A 159 -13.96 27.96 -12.81
N ASN A 160 -13.53 28.21 -14.06
CA ASN A 160 -14.37 28.04 -15.25
C ASN A 160 -14.54 26.58 -15.71
N GLN A 161 -13.73 25.64 -15.20
CA GLN A 161 -13.85 24.20 -15.49
C GLN A 161 -13.38 23.37 -14.28
N PRO A 162 -14.24 23.10 -13.28
CA PRO A 162 -13.86 22.34 -12.09
C PRO A 162 -13.41 20.89 -12.37
N GLU A 163 -13.78 20.33 -13.52
CA GLU A 163 -13.34 19.00 -14.00
C GLU A 163 -11.98 19.04 -14.72
N SER A 164 -11.58 20.21 -15.22
CA SER A 164 -10.26 20.45 -15.79
C SER A 164 -9.32 20.71 -14.61
N MET A 165 -8.38 19.81 -14.35
CA MET A 165 -7.19 20.07 -13.50
C MET A 165 -6.28 21.17 -14.10
N SER A 166 -6.84 22.25 -14.65
CA SER A 166 -6.14 23.43 -15.11
C SER A 166 -5.75 24.30 -13.93
N PHE A 167 -4.47 24.65 -13.88
CA PHE A 167 -3.88 25.49 -12.85
C PHE A 167 -3.28 26.75 -13.45
N LYS A 168 -3.39 27.86 -12.70
CA LYS A 168 -2.72 29.14 -12.98
C LYS A 168 -1.71 29.43 -11.89
N LEU A 169 -0.55 29.98 -12.27
CA LEU A 169 0.47 30.44 -11.34
C LEU A 169 0.25 31.91 -11.02
N GLN A 170 0.03 32.23 -9.75
CA GLN A 170 -0.15 33.59 -9.27
C GLN A 170 0.99 33.99 -8.32
N SER A 171 1.62 35.13 -8.58
CA SER A 171 2.65 35.69 -7.70
C SER A 171 2.07 36.13 -6.37
N THR A 172 2.78 35.83 -5.29
CA THR A 172 2.46 36.32 -3.94
C THR A 172 3.50 37.35 -3.49
N LYS A 173 3.21 38.06 -2.39
CA LYS A 173 4.18 38.96 -1.75
C LYS A 173 5.09 38.25 -0.73
N LEU A 174 5.05 36.92 -0.68
CA LEU A 174 5.79 36.13 0.30
C LEU A 174 7.14 35.75 -0.28
N SER A 175 8.20 36.47 0.09
CA SER A 175 9.58 36.12 -0.23
C SER A 175 10.56 36.38 0.92
N VAL A 176 11.67 35.65 0.91
CA VAL A 176 12.79 35.85 1.85
C VAL A 176 14.11 35.78 1.08
N SER A 177 15.11 36.60 1.46
CA SER A 177 16.42 36.54 0.81
C SER A 177 17.15 35.23 1.11
N THR A 178 17.93 34.74 0.13
CA THR A 178 18.83 33.59 0.30
C THR A 178 20.15 33.95 0.98
N ASP A 179 20.42 35.24 1.25
CA ASP A 179 21.68 35.73 1.87
C ASP A 179 22.95 35.16 1.19
N LYS A 180 22.96 35.11 -0.15
CA LYS A 180 24.04 34.56 -0.99
C LYS A 180 24.25 33.04 -0.87
N CYS A 181 23.37 32.32 -0.18
CA CYS A 181 23.34 30.86 -0.22
C CYS A 181 22.65 30.38 -1.50
N VAL A 182 23.32 29.53 -2.29
CA VAL A 182 22.68 28.87 -3.43
C VAL A 182 21.83 27.73 -2.89
N VAL A 183 20.51 27.91 -2.90
CA VAL A 183 19.56 26.86 -2.48
C VAL A 183 19.67 25.67 -3.41
N ARG A 184 19.81 24.47 -2.84
CA ARG A 184 20.01 23.22 -3.59
C ARG A 184 18.84 22.26 -3.46
N LYS A 185 18.17 22.24 -2.31
CA LYS A 185 17.04 21.35 -2.04
C LYS A 185 15.98 22.06 -1.22
N VAL A 186 14.72 21.80 -1.55
CA VAL A 186 13.53 22.26 -0.82
C VAL A 186 12.68 21.04 -0.50
N VAL A 187 12.21 20.93 0.73
CA VAL A 187 11.26 19.88 1.18
C VAL A 187 10.15 20.49 2.00
N THR A 188 9.00 19.84 2.01
CA THR A 188 7.80 20.34 2.67
C THR A 188 7.16 19.27 3.55
N THR A 189 6.43 19.71 4.56
CA THR A 189 5.67 18.84 5.46
C THR A 189 4.19 18.85 5.09
N ARG A 190 3.44 17.87 5.60
CA ARG A 190 1.98 17.78 5.40
C ARG A 190 1.20 18.93 6.02
N SER A 191 1.76 19.58 7.05
CA SER A 191 1.22 20.78 7.68
C SER A 191 1.58 22.07 6.93
N GLY A 192 2.25 21.95 5.79
CA GLY A 192 2.60 23.05 4.93
C GLY A 192 3.86 23.81 5.34
N ARG A 193 4.67 23.32 6.28
CA ARG A 193 5.98 23.90 6.62
C ARG A 193 6.98 23.67 5.47
N ILE A 194 7.90 24.60 5.29
CA ILE A 194 8.86 24.63 4.19
C ILE A 194 10.27 24.67 4.76
N PHE A 195 11.09 23.71 4.38
CA PHE A 195 12.51 23.65 4.71
C PHE A 195 13.36 23.69 3.46
N PHE A 196 14.51 24.34 3.52
CA PHE A 196 15.45 24.38 2.42
C PHE A 196 16.90 24.43 2.91
N GLY A 197 17.81 23.94 2.09
CA GLY A 197 19.24 23.92 2.37
C GLY A 197 20.05 24.15 1.10
N GLY A 198 21.28 24.64 1.25
CA GLY A 198 22.07 25.11 0.12
C GLY A 198 23.57 24.92 0.26
N SER A 199 24.32 25.80 -0.43
CA SER A 199 25.78 25.76 -0.54
C SER A 199 26.53 25.97 0.77
N ASP A 200 25.88 26.56 1.78
CA ASP A 200 26.44 26.83 3.10
C ASP A 200 26.24 25.68 4.11
N GLY A 201 25.56 24.60 3.71
CA GLY A 201 25.28 23.46 4.58
C GLY A 201 24.24 23.75 5.67
N VAL A 202 23.61 24.92 5.68
CA VAL A 202 22.65 25.30 6.73
C VAL A 202 21.24 24.85 6.37
N LEU A 203 20.52 24.32 7.36
CA LEU A 203 19.09 24.06 7.26
C LEU A 203 18.29 25.32 7.61
N TYR A 204 17.49 25.80 6.67
CA TYR A 204 16.58 26.92 6.85
C TYR A 204 15.11 26.48 6.85
N GLU A 205 14.28 27.23 7.57
CA GLU A 205 12.82 27.14 7.52
C GLU A 205 12.22 28.48 7.05
N PHE A 206 11.29 28.40 6.10
CA PHE A 206 10.51 29.54 5.62
C PHE A 206 9.19 29.59 6.40
N LEU A 207 9.06 30.57 7.30
CA LEU A 207 7.87 30.79 8.10
C LEU A 207 6.96 31.82 7.41
N TYR A 208 5.82 31.35 6.90
CA TYR A 208 4.84 32.21 6.23
C TYR A 208 3.51 32.29 6.96
N ALA A 209 3.17 31.28 7.76
CA ALA A 209 1.91 31.27 8.51
C ALA A 209 2.06 31.87 9.92
N PRO A 210 1.03 32.54 10.46
CA PRO A 210 1.04 33.07 11.82
C PRO A 210 1.31 31.99 12.89
N GLU A 211 0.71 30.81 12.76
CA GLU A 211 0.91 29.70 13.72
C GLU A 211 2.35 29.18 13.71
N GLN A 212 2.97 29.09 12.53
CA GLN A 212 4.37 28.67 12.37
C GLN A 212 5.32 29.68 13.04
N LYS A 213 5.07 30.99 12.86
CA LYS A 213 5.82 32.06 13.54
C LYS A 213 5.66 31.95 15.06
N ALA A 214 4.44 31.82 15.55
CA ALA A 214 4.15 31.69 16.98
C ALA A 214 4.77 30.43 17.61
N ALA A 215 4.87 29.31 16.87
CA ALA A 215 5.57 28.12 17.32
C ALA A 215 7.09 28.34 17.39
N ALA A 216 7.68 28.98 16.37
CA ALA A 216 9.10 29.31 16.35
C ALA A 216 9.49 30.30 17.48
N ASP A 217 8.64 31.28 17.78
CA ASP A 217 8.90 32.27 18.83
C ASP A 217 8.81 31.67 20.24
N ARG A 218 7.90 30.71 20.48
CA ARG A 218 7.82 29.94 21.74
C ARG A 218 9.10 29.17 22.05
N ASN A 219 9.78 28.67 21.02
CA ASN A 219 10.99 27.86 21.16
C ASN A 219 12.28 28.70 21.21
N SER A 220 12.18 30.03 21.05
CA SER A 220 13.31 30.95 21.10
C SER A 220 13.43 31.63 22.46
N LEU A 221 14.63 31.55 23.08
CA LEU A 221 14.95 32.22 24.35
C LEU A 221 14.71 33.74 24.30
N LEU A 222 14.99 34.37 23.16
CA LEU A 222 14.72 35.80 22.93
C LEU A 222 13.25 36.07 22.57
N GLY A 223 12.59 35.12 21.88
CA GLY A 223 11.17 35.23 21.53
C GLY A 223 10.28 35.25 22.77
N SER A 224 10.48 34.31 23.69
CA SER A 224 9.72 34.23 24.95
C SER A 224 9.91 35.43 25.89
N ALA A 225 11.04 36.15 25.79
CA ALA A 225 11.29 37.36 26.59
C ALA A 225 10.63 38.62 26.00
N LEU A 226 10.39 38.63 24.69
CA LEU A 226 9.83 39.78 23.96
C LEU A 226 8.31 39.65 23.70
N THR A 227 7.70 38.47 23.88
CA THR A 227 6.25 38.27 23.71
C THR A 227 5.39 39.12 24.65
N ASN A 228 5.96 39.64 25.74
CA ASN A 228 5.24 40.46 26.74
C ASN A 228 5.44 41.98 26.55
N VAL A 229 6.10 42.43 25.48
CA VAL A 229 6.29 43.85 25.19
C VAL A 229 5.28 44.30 24.12
N PRO A 230 4.24 45.07 24.47
CA PRO A 230 3.29 45.60 23.49
C PRO A 230 4.04 46.50 22.50
N GLY A 231 3.97 46.17 21.20
CA GLY A 231 4.56 46.98 20.13
C GLY A 231 5.95 46.55 19.61
N VAL A 232 6.57 45.50 20.17
CA VAL A 232 7.91 45.02 19.75
C VAL A 232 7.89 43.54 19.33
N GLY A 233 7.04 43.16 18.37
CA GLY A 233 7.14 41.83 17.77
C GLY A 233 5.89 41.27 17.11
N ALA A 234 5.59 41.72 15.90
CA ALA A 234 4.88 40.91 14.91
C ALA A 234 5.30 41.40 13.53
N SER A 235 6.32 40.78 12.92
CA SER A 235 6.63 41.06 11.52
C SER A 235 5.45 40.59 10.66
N GLU A 236 4.76 41.53 10.01
CA GLU A 236 3.60 41.25 9.15
C GLU A 236 3.96 40.37 7.92
N GLY A 237 5.25 40.25 7.57
CA GLY A 237 5.75 39.44 6.45
C GLY A 237 6.27 38.04 6.83
N CYS A 238 6.70 37.25 5.84
CA CYS A 238 7.38 35.97 6.07
C CYS A 238 8.78 36.13 6.70
N ARG A 239 9.28 35.09 7.38
CA ARG A 239 10.57 35.08 8.06
C ARG A 239 11.38 33.84 7.69
N LYS A 240 12.68 34.01 7.45
CA LYS A 240 13.64 32.91 7.34
C LYS A 240 14.27 32.63 8.71
N VAL A 241 14.34 31.36 9.11
CA VAL A 241 15.00 30.92 10.36
C VAL A 241 16.02 29.83 10.04
N ALA A 242 17.21 29.90 10.64
CA ALA A 242 18.25 28.87 10.53
C ALA A 242 18.18 27.91 11.73
N HIS A 243 18.22 26.60 11.46
CA HIS A 243 18.09 25.54 12.48
C HIS A 243 19.39 24.78 12.78
N THR A 244 20.42 24.98 11.96
CA THR A 244 21.77 24.49 12.22
C THR A 244 22.66 25.68 12.57
N SER A 245 22.99 25.85 13.85
CA SER A 245 24.03 26.79 14.25
C SER A 245 25.39 26.12 14.12
N SER A 246 26.16 26.45 13.09
CA SER A 246 27.59 26.14 13.13
C SER A 246 28.21 26.99 14.23
N TYR A 247 28.83 26.37 15.25
CA TYR A 247 29.56 27.10 16.29
C TYR A 247 30.73 27.93 15.71
N ALA A 248 31.11 27.69 14.44
CA ALA A 248 32.09 28.47 13.71
C ALA A 248 31.73 29.96 13.60
N GLN A 249 30.44 30.32 13.61
CA GLN A 249 30.01 31.72 13.55
C GLN A 249 30.29 32.50 14.85
N TYR A 250 30.56 31.80 15.95
CA TYR A 250 30.95 32.38 17.24
C TYR A 250 32.45 32.28 17.51
N LEU A 251 33.22 31.65 16.61
CA LEU A 251 34.68 31.63 16.69
C LEU A 251 35.26 32.94 16.15
N PRO A 252 36.29 33.51 16.79
CA PRO A 252 37.10 34.55 16.19
C PRO A 252 37.56 34.14 14.78
N ARG A 253 37.56 35.07 13.81
CA ARG A 253 37.87 34.80 12.39
C ARG A 253 39.17 34.01 12.15
N PHE A 254 40.17 34.15 13.04
CA PHE A 254 41.44 33.41 12.96
C PHE A 254 41.33 31.93 13.36
N LEU A 255 40.29 31.54 14.11
CA LEU A 255 39.96 30.14 14.47
C LEU A 255 38.87 29.54 13.58
N ALA A 256 38.16 30.35 12.80
CA ALA A 256 37.12 29.88 11.88
C ALA A 256 37.65 28.86 10.85
N GLY A 257 38.94 28.93 10.48
CA GLY A 257 39.60 27.95 9.62
C GLY A 257 39.91 26.59 10.27
N LEU A 258 39.75 26.47 11.60
CA LEU A 258 39.90 25.20 12.34
C LEU A 258 38.58 24.44 12.50
N ALA A 259 37.44 25.13 12.35
CA ALA A 259 36.14 24.49 12.32
C ALA A 259 35.83 24.10 10.87
N SER A 260 35.63 22.81 10.61
CA SER A 260 35.18 22.35 9.29
C SER A 260 33.86 23.04 8.97
N ALA A 261 33.84 23.84 7.89
CA ALA A 261 32.58 24.35 7.37
C ALA A 261 31.68 23.15 7.02
N PRO A 262 30.38 23.17 7.38
CA PRO A 262 29.49 22.08 7.04
C PRO A 262 29.45 21.89 5.52
N GLY A 263 29.47 20.63 5.08
CA GLY A 263 29.35 20.28 3.68
C GLY A 263 28.06 20.82 3.06
N LYS A 264 28.05 21.07 1.74
CA LYS A 264 26.86 21.60 1.06
C LYS A 264 25.72 20.58 1.12
N VAL A 265 24.48 21.05 1.17
CA VAL A 265 23.32 20.15 1.16
C VAL A 265 23.20 19.47 -0.21
N VAL A 266 23.17 18.13 -0.19
CA VAL A 266 23.00 17.28 -1.37
C VAL A 266 21.55 16.84 -1.51
N ASP A 267 20.97 16.32 -0.42
CA ASP A 267 19.61 15.80 -0.42
C ASP A 267 18.92 16.03 0.92
N MET A 268 17.59 16.02 0.92
CA MET A 268 16.77 16.17 2.11
C MET A 268 15.50 15.34 1.94
N CYS A 269 15.03 14.71 3.01
CA CYS A 269 13.76 14.00 3.00
C CYS A 269 13.03 14.10 4.34
N VAL A 270 11.70 14.15 4.29
CA VAL A 270 10.83 14.19 5.47
C VAL A 270 10.13 12.84 5.62
N ASP A 271 10.25 12.21 6.78
CA ASP A 271 9.39 11.12 7.21
C ASP A 271 8.14 11.74 7.83
N HIS A 272 7.08 11.86 7.05
CA HIS A 272 5.85 12.48 7.52
C HIS A 272 5.10 11.64 8.55
N SER A 273 5.32 10.32 8.58
CA SER A 273 4.62 9.40 9.49
C SER A 273 5.14 9.51 10.92
N ARG A 274 6.46 9.73 11.07
CA ARG A 274 7.15 9.86 12.35
C ARG A 274 7.56 11.30 12.68
N HIS A 275 7.28 12.23 11.77
CA HIS A 275 7.65 13.65 11.87
C HIS A 275 9.16 13.86 12.07
N ILE A 276 9.96 13.31 11.14
CA ILE A 276 11.42 13.38 11.19
C ILE A 276 11.94 13.99 9.89
N LEU A 277 12.90 14.89 9.98
CA LEU A 277 13.59 15.49 8.82
C LEU A 277 15.03 15.03 8.79
N TYR A 278 15.48 14.57 7.62
CA TYR A 278 16.85 14.16 7.36
C TYR A 278 17.50 15.09 6.35
N VAL A 279 18.76 15.44 6.59
CA VAL A 279 19.57 16.30 5.71
C VAL A 279 20.88 15.59 5.39
N LEU A 280 21.20 15.43 4.11
CA LEU A 280 22.45 14.86 3.62
C LEU A 280 23.38 15.96 3.11
N HIS A 281 24.62 15.91 3.57
CA HIS A 281 25.71 16.80 3.16
C HIS A 281 26.68 16.07 2.20
N ASP A 282 27.50 16.82 1.45
CA ASP A 282 28.40 16.25 0.43
C ASP A 282 29.62 15.50 0.97
N ASP A 283 29.95 15.69 2.24
CA ASP A 283 30.94 14.94 3.01
C ASP A 283 30.39 13.63 3.58
N ALA A 284 29.19 13.22 3.15
CA ALA A 284 28.42 12.08 3.66
C ALA A 284 27.94 12.20 5.11
N GLN A 285 27.90 13.42 5.67
CA GLN A 285 27.22 13.67 6.93
C GLN A 285 25.70 13.63 6.75
N VAL A 286 25.00 12.92 7.64
CA VAL A 286 23.54 12.89 7.72
C VAL A 286 23.10 13.49 9.06
N SER A 287 22.36 14.59 8.98
CA SER A 287 21.80 15.30 10.14
C SER A 287 20.32 14.95 10.32
N VAL A 288 19.92 14.67 11.56
CA VAL A 288 18.55 14.25 11.92
C VAL A 288 17.89 15.31 12.78
N PHE A 289 16.67 15.70 12.40
CA PHE A 289 15.83 16.66 13.11
C PHE A 289 14.49 16.04 13.47
N ASP A 290 14.07 16.26 14.69
CA ASP A 290 12.81 15.79 15.24
C ASP A 290 11.76 16.92 15.18
N LEU A 291 10.64 16.71 14.48
CA LEU A 291 9.69 17.78 14.17
C LEU A 291 8.54 17.95 15.18
N GLY A 292 8.66 17.42 16.39
CA GLY A 292 7.57 17.42 17.37
C GLY A 292 6.60 16.25 17.18
N ALA A 293 5.77 15.98 18.19
CA ALA A 293 4.80 14.88 18.14
C ALA A 293 3.65 15.18 17.16
N ASN A 294 3.44 16.47 16.88
CA ASN A 294 2.40 16.97 15.98
C ASN A 294 3.00 17.56 14.68
N GLY A 295 4.32 17.47 14.47
CA GLY A 295 4.98 18.04 13.29
C GLY A 295 5.13 19.57 13.31
N ASP A 296 4.98 20.23 14.46
CA ASP A 296 5.00 21.68 14.67
C ASP A 296 6.29 22.22 15.30
N GLU A 297 7.18 21.35 15.78
CA GLU A 297 8.45 21.71 16.40
C GLU A 297 9.63 21.40 15.47
N ILE A 298 10.84 21.75 15.87
CA ILE A 298 12.06 21.27 15.23
C ILE A 298 13.19 21.25 16.25
N LYS A 299 13.84 20.10 16.39
CA LYS A 299 14.96 19.89 17.31
C LYS A 299 16.04 19.07 16.61
N ALA A 300 17.26 19.60 16.57
CA ALA A 300 18.42 18.83 16.11
C ALA A 300 18.69 17.66 17.07
N VAL A 301 18.83 16.45 16.53
CA VAL A 301 19.04 15.22 17.31
C VAL A 301 20.51 14.80 17.26
N CYS A 302 21.03 14.53 16.07
CA CYS A 302 22.40 14.09 15.86
C CYS A 302 22.85 14.35 14.41
N ALA A 303 24.16 14.31 14.19
CA ALA A 303 24.77 14.32 12.86
C ALA A 303 25.87 13.24 12.82
N VAL A 304 25.85 12.40 11.78
CA VAL A 304 26.73 11.22 11.66
C VAL A 304 27.36 11.17 10.28
N ASN A 305 28.65 10.86 10.18
CA ASN A 305 29.29 10.60 8.90
C ASN A 305 29.05 9.14 8.49
N LEU A 306 28.25 8.94 7.45
CA LEU A 306 27.76 7.61 7.09
C LEU A 306 28.85 6.69 6.55
N LEU A 307 29.85 7.22 5.85
CA LEU A 307 30.95 6.43 5.32
C LEU A 307 31.90 5.98 6.44
N ALA A 308 32.23 6.86 7.38
CA ALA A 308 33.02 6.52 8.56
C ALA A 308 32.34 5.45 9.42
N ASP A 309 31.03 5.61 9.67
CA ASP A 309 30.23 4.61 10.39
C ASP A 309 30.08 3.31 9.60
N GLY A 310 30.04 3.38 8.27
CA GLY A 310 30.07 2.22 7.38
C GLY A 310 31.35 1.40 7.50
N ALA A 311 32.51 2.06 7.54
CA ALA A 311 33.81 1.43 7.79
C ALA A 311 33.83 0.72 9.16
N LYS A 312 33.33 1.40 10.20
CA LYS A 312 33.22 0.82 11.54
C LYS A 312 32.30 -0.40 11.55
N TYR A 313 31.13 -0.30 10.93
CA TYR A 313 30.16 -1.39 10.81
C TYR A 313 30.79 -2.61 10.11
N ALA A 314 31.50 -2.39 9.01
CA ALA A 314 32.21 -3.43 8.27
C ALA A 314 33.22 -4.18 9.17
N ARG A 315 34.01 -3.43 9.94
CA ARG A 315 35.01 -3.99 10.87
C ARG A 315 34.38 -4.85 11.96
N GLU A 316 33.29 -4.37 12.57
CA GLU A 316 32.60 -5.05 13.67
C GLU A 316 31.84 -6.31 13.21
N ASN A 317 31.33 -6.32 11.98
CA ASN A 317 30.44 -7.38 11.49
C ASN A 317 31.10 -8.36 10.49
N ARG A 318 32.38 -8.16 10.15
CA ARG A 318 33.11 -8.97 9.15
C ARG A 318 33.05 -10.48 9.39
N ARG A 319 32.97 -10.92 10.65
CA ARG A 319 32.95 -12.34 11.05
C ARG A 319 31.55 -12.88 11.34
N THR A 320 30.55 -12.02 11.49
CA THR A 320 29.22 -12.39 12.01
C THR A 320 28.11 -12.23 10.98
N ARG A 321 28.32 -11.43 9.92
CA ARG A 321 27.33 -11.18 8.87
C ARG A 321 27.78 -11.71 7.53
N VAL A 322 26.86 -12.39 6.86
CA VAL A 322 27.02 -12.83 5.47
C VAL A 322 26.99 -11.62 4.55
N SER A 323 27.87 -11.60 3.54
CA SER A 323 27.98 -10.51 2.56
C SER A 323 28.26 -9.13 3.19
N CYS A 324 28.97 -9.13 4.33
CA CYS A 324 29.46 -7.91 4.96
C CYS A 324 30.43 -7.17 4.02
N PRO A 325 30.30 -5.84 3.85
CA PRO A 325 31.22 -5.07 3.00
C PRO A 325 32.65 -5.09 3.52
N ASP A 326 33.63 -4.93 2.60
CA ASP A 326 35.01 -4.63 3.00
C ASP A 326 35.09 -3.18 3.52
N GLU A 327 35.76 -2.99 4.66
CA GLU A 327 36.01 -1.68 5.26
C GLU A 327 36.66 -0.71 4.25
N ARG A 328 37.52 -1.22 3.37
CA ARG A 328 38.22 -0.43 2.35
C ARG A 328 37.28 0.27 1.36
N LEU A 329 36.06 -0.24 1.18
CA LEU A 329 35.06 0.38 0.31
C LEU A 329 34.63 1.77 0.81
N PHE A 330 34.75 2.03 2.11
CA PHE A 330 34.30 3.28 2.73
C PHE A 330 35.45 4.23 3.10
N GLN A 331 36.69 3.86 2.77
CA GLN A 331 37.82 4.74 3.04
C GLN A 331 37.72 6.00 2.19
N PRO A 332 38.14 7.17 2.72
CA PRO A 332 38.23 8.39 1.93
C PRO A 332 39.10 8.11 0.71
N ALA A 333 38.62 8.49 -0.46
CA ALA A 333 39.37 8.29 -1.68
C ALA A 333 40.71 9.04 -1.59
N VAL A 334 41.79 8.40 -2.02
CA VAL A 334 43.09 9.06 -2.16
C VAL A 334 42.93 10.24 -3.12
N ALA A 335 43.56 11.38 -2.79
CA ALA A 335 43.51 12.57 -3.63
C ALA A 335 43.88 12.22 -5.08
N GLY A 336 42.99 12.52 -6.04
CA GLY A 336 43.14 12.16 -7.45
C GLY A 336 42.44 10.86 -7.90
N SER A 337 41.78 10.13 -7.00
CA SER A 337 40.98 8.95 -7.38
C SER A 337 39.84 9.35 -8.35
N PRO A 338 39.72 8.68 -9.52
CA PRO A 338 38.57 8.85 -10.38
C PRO A 338 37.35 8.28 -9.65
N ASN A 339 36.35 9.12 -9.36
CA ASN A 339 35.08 8.79 -8.71
C ASN A 339 35.19 8.37 -7.22
N PRO A 340 35.38 9.31 -6.28
CA PRO A 340 35.24 9.00 -4.85
C PRO A 340 33.82 8.53 -4.53
N LEU A 341 33.71 7.59 -3.58
CA LEU A 341 32.42 7.13 -3.08
C LEU A 341 31.66 8.29 -2.43
N LYS A 342 30.42 8.51 -2.87
CA LYS A 342 29.53 9.54 -2.31
C LYS A 342 28.22 8.92 -1.89
N VAL A 343 27.55 9.51 -0.91
CA VAL A 343 26.13 9.24 -0.63
C VAL A 343 25.32 10.19 -1.50
N VAL A 344 24.39 9.66 -2.28
CA VAL A 344 23.72 10.39 -3.38
C VAL A 344 22.24 10.64 -3.13
N ALA A 345 21.56 9.77 -2.38
CA ALA A 345 20.12 9.91 -2.14
C ALA A 345 19.72 9.37 -0.77
N LEU A 346 18.66 9.95 -0.22
CA LEU A 346 17.95 9.48 0.96
C LEU A 346 16.53 9.03 0.60
N SER A 347 16.02 8.00 1.27
CA SER A 347 14.65 7.53 1.11
C SER A 347 14.08 7.08 2.46
N THR A 348 12.92 7.62 2.84
CA THR A 348 12.28 7.27 4.12
C THR A 348 11.57 5.94 4.03
N VAL A 349 11.60 5.16 5.11
CA VAL A 349 10.93 3.85 5.20
C VAL A 349 9.68 4.00 6.06
N SER A 350 8.53 3.76 5.47
CA SER A 350 7.24 3.96 6.14
C SER A 350 6.97 2.86 7.19
N PRO A 351 6.19 3.13 8.25
CA PRO A 351 5.86 2.16 9.29
C PRO A 351 5.14 0.89 8.80
N ASP A 352 4.51 0.92 7.63
CA ASP A 352 3.90 -0.26 7.00
C ASP A 352 4.92 -1.15 6.26
N GLU A 353 6.16 -0.69 6.10
CA GLU A 353 7.30 -1.47 5.60
C GLU A 353 8.23 -1.92 6.74
N SER A 354 8.52 -1.03 7.69
CA SER A 354 9.28 -1.38 8.89
C SER A 354 8.94 -0.51 10.09
N LYS A 355 8.85 -1.13 11.27
CA LYS A 355 8.74 -0.42 12.56
C LYS A 355 10.07 0.11 13.07
N VAL A 356 11.17 -0.41 12.54
CA VAL A 356 12.51 -0.19 13.07
C VAL A 356 13.41 0.56 12.09
N VAL A 357 13.40 0.18 10.81
CA VAL A 357 14.11 0.92 9.76
C VAL A 357 13.33 2.20 9.47
N THR A 358 14.02 3.34 9.51
CA THR A 358 13.39 4.65 9.28
C THR A 358 13.94 5.36 8.04
N LEU A 359 15.15 5.00 7.61
CA LEU A 359 15.84 5.64 6.49
C LEU A 359 16.67 4.63 5.71
N VAL A 360 16.69 4.77 4.39
CA VAL A 360 17.65 4.15 3.49
C VAL A 360 18.51 5.25 2.87
N ALA A 361 19.82 5.11 2.93
CA ALA A 361 20.76 6.00 2.24
C ALA A 361 21.53 5.21 1.18
N VAL A 362 21.69 5.81 0.00
CA VAL A 362 22.24 5.14 -1.19
C VAL A 362 23.52 5.82 -1.62
N THR A 363 24.52 5.05 -2.01
CA THR A 363 25.80 5.57 -2.51
C THR A 363 25.91 5.57 -4.05
N SER A 364 26.93 6.26 -4.56
CA SER A 364 27.27 6.31 -5.98
C SER A 364 27.63 4.96 -6.59
N ASN A 365 27.95 3.93 -5.80
CA ASN A 365 28.15 2.55 -6.26
C ASN A 365 26.98 1.61 -5.91
N GLY A 366 25.81 2.15 -5.56
CA GLY A 366 24.61 1.35 -5.30
C GLY A 366 24.59 0.58 -3.97
N ILE A 367 25.49 0.90 -3.02
CA ILE A 367 25.40 0.37 -1.66
C ILE A 367 24.23 1.05 -0.94
N ARG A 368 23.44 0.24 -0.21
CA ARG A 368 22.29 0.69 0.56
C ARG A 368 22.55 0.53 2.06
N PHE A 369 22.52 1.65 2.77
CA PHE A 369 22.55 1.69 4.22
C PHE A 369 21.11 1.69 4.74
N TYR A 370 20.75 0.70 5.56
CA TYR A 370 19.48 0.67 6.28
C TYR A 370 19.72 1.20 7.68
N LEU A 371 19.08 2.31 8.03
CA LEU A 371 19.33 3.04 9.27
C LEU A 371 18.09 3.07 10.16
N THR A 372 18.35 3.23 11.46
CA THR A 372 17.32 3.53 12.45
C THR A 372 17.70 4.75 13.26
N VAL A 373 16.68 5.50 13.68
CA VAL A 373 16.83 6.60 14.64
C VAL A 373 16.50 6.21 16.09
N PHE A 374 16.12 4.95 16.27
CA PHE A 374 15.76 4.38 17.56
C PHE A 374 16.93 3.60 18.14
N SER A 375 16.89 3.41 19.45
CA SER A 375 17.93 2.65 20.11
C SER A 375 17.79 1.14 19.90
N ARG A 376 18.85 0.46 19.44
CA ARG A 376 18.94 -1.01 19.31
C ARG A 376 18.58 -1.79 20.58
N ARG A 377 18.83 -1.23 21.79
CA ARG A 377 18.40 -1.88 23.04
C ARG A 377 16.88 -1.88 23.22
N TYR A 378 16.19 -0.98 22.51
CA TYR A 378 14.74 -0.80 22.57
C TYR A 378 14.01 -1.43 21.37
N THR A 379 14.72 -1.87 20.32
CA THR A 379 14.10 -2.59 19.18
C THR A 379 13.60 -3.99 19.58
N TYR A 380 14.09 -4.52 20.71
CA TYR A 380 13.69 -5.83 21.26
C TYR A 380 13.07 -5.75 22.67
N SER A 381 12.87 -4.55 23.21
CA SER A 381 12.15 -4.38 24.48
C SER A 381 10.68 -4.68 24.27
N GLY A 382 10.17 -5.71 24.96
CA GLY A 382 8.77 -6.11 24.93
C GLY A 382 7.80 -4.98 25.30
N ALA A 383 6.53 -5.26 24.99
CA ALA A 383 5.27 -4.55 25.19
C ALA A 383 5.04 -3.84 26.56
N GLY A 384 5.97 -3.01 27.02
CA GLY A 384 5.93 -2.42 28.38
C GLY A 384 5.67 -0.93 28.45
N ASN A 385 5.66 -0.19 27.33
CA ASN A 385 5.52 1.27 27.36
C ASN A 385 4.46 1.77 26.36
N TYR A 386 3.24 1.26 26.51
CA TYR A 386 2.06 1.66 25.75
C TYR A 386 1.64 3.08 26.15
N GLY A 387 1.99 4.09 25.35
CA GLY A 387 1.35 5.41 25.50
C GLY A 387 2.10 6.63 24.97
N ARG A 388 3.38 6.53 24.58
CA ARG A 388 4.10 7.65 23.96
C ARG A 388 4.75 7.21 22.65
N ALA A 389 4.48 7.96 21.57
CA ALA A 389 5.11 7.77 20.28
C ALA A 389 6.64 7.82 20.42
N LYS A 390 7.34 6.89 19.78
CA LYS A 390 8.80 6.77 19.91
C LYS A 390 9.45 7.95 19.19
N ARG A 391 10.32 8.69 19.88
CA ARG A 391 11.02 9.85 19.30
C ARG A 391 12.46 9.51 18.92
N PRO A 392 12.99 10.10 17.83
CA PRO A 392 14.36 9.88 17.40
C PRO A 392 15.35 10.34 18.48
N SER A 393 16.41 9.56 18.66
CA SER A 393 17.43 9.84 19.69
C SER A 393 18.87 9.75 19.19
N ARG A 394 19.09 9.05 18.08
CA ARG A 394 20.40 8.85 17.44
C ARG A 394 20.18 8.48 15.97
N LEU A 395 21.25 8.14 15.26
CA LEU A 395 21.19 7.51 13.94
C LEU A 395 22.20 6.36 13.92
N GLU A 396 21.75 5.14 13.65
CA GLU A 396 22.60 3.94 13.63
C GLU A 396 22.35 3.11 12.37
N ILE A 397 23.42 2.58 11.79
CA ILE A 397 23.35 1.61 10.69
C ILE A 397 22.88 0.26 11.25
N LEU A 398 21.78 -0.29 10.75
CA LEU A 398 21.32 -1.65 11.08
C LEU A 398 21.92 -2.70 10.14
N HIS A 399 21.91 -2.41 8.86
CA HIS A 399 22.38 -3.31 7.81
C HIS A 399 22.97 -2.51 6.65
N ILE A 400 24.05 -3.03 6.05
CA ILE A 400 24.60 -2.51 4.80
C ILE A 400 24.43 -3.60 3.74
N ARG A 401 23.69 -3.29 2.67
CA ARG A 401 23.49 -4.19 1.55
C ARG A 401 24.31 -3.73 0.36
N LEU A 402 25.24 -4.57 -0.08
CA LEU A 402 26.04 -4.36 -1.28
C LEU A 402 25.17 -4.43 -2.55
N PRO A 403 25.57 -3.79 -3.66
CA PRO A 403 24.88 -3.90 -4.94
C PRO A 403 24.95 -5.34 -5.52
N PRO A 404 24.17 -5.64 -6.57
CA PRO A 404 24.38 -6.86 -7.33
C PRO A 404 25.77 -6.86 -8.01
N PRO A 405 26.46 -8.01 -8.05
CA PRO A 405 27.78 -8.14 -8.69
C PRO A 405 27.71 -8.10 -10.22
N ALA A 406 26.50 -8.18 -10.79
CA ALA A 406 26.23 -7.97 -12.19
C ALA A 406 24.83 -7.37 -12.36
N ILE A 407 24.70 -6.29 -13.13
CA ILE A 407 23.41 -5.69 -13.50
C ILE A 407 22.86 -6.21 -14.83
N SER A 408 23.72 -6.81 -15.66
CA SER A 408 23.32 -7.43 -16.93
C SER A 408 23.39 -8.94 -16.84
N LEU A 409 22.42 -9.62 -17.43
CA LEU A 409 22.40 -11.08 -17.58
C LEU A 409 23.69 -11.61 -18.26
N ARG A 410 24.25 -10.81 -19.17
CA ARG A 410 25.48 -11.12 -19.93
C ARG A 410 26.70 -11.27 -19.02
N ASP A 411 26.72 -10.49 -17.96
CA ASP A 411 27.82 -10.41 -17.00
C ASP A 411 27.60 -11.33 -15.79
N ALA A 412 26.42 -11.96 -15.71
CA ALA A 412 26.02 -12.82 -14.61
C ALA A 412 26.78 -14.15 -14.64
N PRO A 413 27.17 -14.69 -13.47
CA PRO A 413 27.85 -15.98 -13.41
C PRO A 413 26.93 -17.14 -13.84
N PRO A 414 27.44 -18.27 -14.36
CA PRO A 414 26.60 -19.37 -14.87
C PRO A 414 25.59 -19.94 -13.86
N TYR A 415 25.90 -19.90 -12.56
CA TYR A 415 25.05 -20.41 -11.48
C TYR A 415 23.98 -19.42 -11.00
N HIS A 416 23.91 -18.19 -11.55
CA HIS A 416 22.97 -17.15 -11.12
C HIS A 416 21.49 -17.57 -11.20
N SER A 417 21.16 -18.52 -12.08
CA SER A 417 19.81 -19.01 -12.31
C SER A 417 19.32 -19.97 -11.24
N LYS A 418 20.21 -20.83 -10.70
CA LYS A 418 19.89 -21.86 -9.71
C LYS A 418 20.13 -21.37 -8.28
N GLU A 419 21.27 -20.72 -8.07
CA GLU A 419 21.75 -20.35 -6.74
C GLU A 419 21.55 -18.86 -6.46
N GLY A 420 21.40 -18.03 -7.50
CA GLY A 420 21.40 -16.59 -7.35
C GLY A 420 22.81 -16.01 -7.24
N MET A 421 22.89 -14.70 -7.12
CA MET A 421 24.14 -13.96 -7.00
C MET A 421 24.31 -13.40 -5.59
N GLN A 422 25.51 -13.53 -5.06
CA GLN A 422 25.88 -12.94 -3.78
C GLN A 422 26.06 -11.42 -3.93
N PRO A 423 25.47 -10.59 -3.05
CA PRO A 423 25.74 -9.17 -3.00
C PRO A 423 27.24 -8.89 -2.93
N GLY A 424 27.72 -8.03 -3.82
CA GLY A 424 29.14 -7.79 -4.01
C GLY A 424 29.37 -6.67 -5.00
N TYR A 425 30.35 -5.82 -4.72
CA TYR A 425 30.76 -4.79 -5.67
C TYR A 425 31.80 -5.37 -6.63
N ALA A 426 31.45 -5.45 -7.90
CA ALA A 426 32.34 -5.84 -8.98
C ALA A 426 32.54 -4.65 -9.93
N PRO A 427 33.75 -4.03 -9.96
CA PRO A 427 34.04 -2.91 -10.84
C PRO A 427 33.67 -3.21 -12.31
N GLY A 428 32.94 -2.30 -12.96
CA GLY A 428 32.50 -2.43 -14.35
C GLY A 428 31.27 -3.31 -14.59
N LYS A 429 30.84 -4.11 -13.60
CA LYS A 429 29.65 -4.98 -13.68
C LYS A 429 28.53 -4.57 -12.71
N SER A 430 28.91 -4.02 -11.56
CA SER A 430 28.01 -3.40 -10.59
C SER A 430 27.77 -1.93 -10.91
N PRO A 431 26.70 -1.31 -10.37
CA PRO A 431 26.52 0.14 -10.41
C PRO A 431 27.73 0.86 -9.80
N SER A 432 28.19 1.92 -10.43
CA SER A 432 29.44 2.62 -10.10
C SER A 432 29.35 4.14 -10.19
N ALA A 433 28.35 4.65 -10.91
CA ALA A 433 28.12 6.06 -11.17
C ALA A 433 26.64 6.42 -10.96
N VAL A 434 26.06 5.94 -9.86
CA VAL A 434 24.68 6.24 -9.49
C VAL A 434 24.54 7.72 -9.16
N HIS A 435 23.70 8.45 -9.89
CA HIS A 435 23.43 9.87 -9.62
C HIS A 435 21.98 10.16 -9.20
N VAL A 436 21.04 9.26 -9.51
CA VAL A 436 19.65 9.30 -9.02
C VAL A 436 19.29 7.93 -8.47
N ALA A 437 18.66 7.91 -7.29
CA ALA A 437 18.19 6.68 -6.67
C ALA A 437 16.87 6.91 -5.92
N PHE A 438 16.04 5.88 -5.88
CA PHE A 438 14.73 5.87 -5.24
C PHE A 438 14.50 4.52 -4.56
N HIS A 439 14.06 4.51 -3.31
CA HIS A 439 13.70 3.30 -2.58
C HIS A 439 12.33 3.45 -1.91
N ARG A 440 11.40 2.53 -2.17
CA ARG A 440 10.11 2.47 -1.45
C ARG A 440 9.47 1.09 -1.52
N LYS A 441 9.06 0.53 -0.37
CA LYS A 441 8.29 -0.72 -0.28
C LYS A 441 8.93 -1.85 -1.09
N GLY A 442 10.18 -2.17 -0.78
CA GLY A 442 10.93 -3.24 -1.45
C GLY A 442 11.24 -3.02 -2.93
N VAL A 443 11.07 -1.81 -3.48
CA VAL A 443 11.54 -1.47 -4.83
C VAL A 443 12.64 -0.42 -4.72
N PHE A 444 13.80 -0.74 -5.25
CA PHE A 444 14.96 0.14 -5.38
C PHE A 444 15.26 0.38 -6.86
N LEU A 445 15.21 1.64 -7.27
CA LEU A 445 15.58 2.08 -8.61
C LEU A 445 16.82 2.94 -8.49
N CYS A 446 17.83 2.68 -9.32
CA CYS A 446 18.98 3.57 -9.43
C CYS A 446 19.39 3.77 -10.88
N ILE A 447 19.91 4.95 -11.17
CA ILE A 447 20.36 5.31 -12.50
C ILE A 447 21.87 5.27 -12.56
N GLU A 448 22.41 4.36 -13.36
CA GLU A 448 23.83 4.33 -13.68
C GLU A 448 24.11 5.36 -14.78
N GLY A 449 24.78 6.45 -14.41
CA GLY A 449 25.19 7.50 -15.33
C GLY A 449 26.36 7.06 -16.21
N ARG A 450 26.22 7.24 -17.53
CA ARG A 450 27.31 6.98 -18.52
C ARG A 450 27.68 8.27 -19.21
N ARG A 451 28.96 8.61 -19.39
CA ARG A 451 29.35 9.94 -19.92
C ARG A 451 28.79 10.22 -21.32
N ASP A 452 28.98 9.29 -22.25
CA ASP A 452 28.62 9.47 -23.67
C ASP A 452 27.48 8.57 -24.16
N GLN A 453 26.80 7.89 -23.24
CA GLN A 453 25.71 6.97 -23.55
C GLN A 453 24.44 7.37 -22.83
N GLN A 454 23.32 6.79 -23.25
CA GLN A 454 22.09 6.84 -22.50
C GLN A 454 22.30 6.29 -21.09
N ASP A 455 21.62 6.90 -20.13
CA ASP A 455 21.63 6.42 -18.76
C ASP A 455 20.91 5.07 -18.68
N GLN A 456 21.29 4.24 -17.71
CA GLN A 456 20.65 2.94 -17.50
C GLN A 456 19.89 2.91 -16.18
N LEU A 457 18.66 2.46 -16.23
CA LEU A 457 17.86 2.17 -15.04
C LEU A 457 18.14 0.75 -14.59
N VAL A 458 18.68 0.63 -13.38
CA VAL A 458 18.81 -0.64 -12.66
C VAL A 458 17.63 -0.74 -11.70
N GLY A 459 16.72 -1.67 -11.98
CA GLY A 459 15.59 -1.98 -11.13
C GLY A 459 15.91 -3.17 -10.22
N ILE A 460 15.73 -3.00 -8.92
CA ILE A 460 15.87 -4.07 -7.93
C ILE A 460 14.58 -4.15 -7.15
N ALA A 461 13.91 -5.28 -7.21
CA ALA A 461 12.60 -5.48 -6.58
C ALA A 461 12.62 -6.70 -5.67
N HIS A 462 12.07 -6.57 -4.47
CA HIS A 462 11.83 -7.70 -3.58
C HIS A 462 10.99 -8.75 -4.30
N ASP A 463 11.45 -9.99 -4.24
CA ASP A 463 10.85 -11.11 -4.94
C ASP A 463 9.84 -11.84 -4.05
N PRO A 464 8.54 -11.84 -4.40
CA PRO A 464 7.51 -12.48 -3.60
C PRO A 464 7.68 -14.01 -3.49
N ILE A 465 8.45 -14.65 -4.39
CA ILE A 465 8.76 -16.09 -4.34
C ILE A 465 9.36 -16.50 -2.99
N SER A 466 10.18 -15.64 -2.38
CA SER A 466 10.84 -15.94 -1.09
C SER A 466 9.87 -15.99 0.10
N THR A 467 8.67 -15.42 -0.05
CA THR A 467 7.69 -15.27 1.03
C THR A 467 6.57 -16.30 0.97
N THR A 468 6.39 -16.95 -0.19
CA THR A 468 5.41 -18.02 -0.40
C THR A 468 5.92 -19.41 -0.01
N ALA A 469 7.23 -19.54 0.23
CA ALA A 469 7.87 -20.79 0.67
C ALA A 469 7.73 -21.06 2.18
N LEU A 470 6.68 -20.56 2.83
CA LEU A 470 6.25 -21.05 4.15
C LEU A 470 5.33 -22.25 3.93
N PRO A 471 5.79 -23.50 4.07
CA PRO A 471 4.87 -24.60 4.23
C PRO A 471 4.18 -24.43 5.59
N VAL A 472 2.89 -24.10 5.60
CA VAL A 472 2.12 -23.98 6.84
C VAL A 472 1.97 -25.34 7.55
N HIS A 473 2.28 -26.48 6.91
CA HIS A 473 1.99 -27.80 7.49
C HIS A 473 3.00 -28.94 7.26
N THR A 474 4.23 -28.68 6.80
CA THR A 474 5.30 -29.70 6.90
C THR A 474 6.18 -29.35 8.09
N GLY A 475 6.34 -30.26 9.05
CA GLY A 475 7.13 -30.08 10.29
C GLY A 475 8.64 -29.90 10.10
N LEU A 476 9.07 -29.40 8.94
CA LEU A 476 10.43 -28.95 8.65
C LEU A 476 10.54 -27.48 9.07
N ALA A 477 11.54 -27.17 9.90
CA ALA A 477 11.76 -25.85 10.50
C ALA A 477 11.47 -24.70 9.51
N ALA A 478 10.55 -23.80 9.88
CA ALA A 478 10.21 -22.62 9.11
C ALA A 478 11.51 -21.90 8.70
N ARG A 479 11.81 -21.88 7.39
CA ARG A 479 12.97 -21.13 6.89
C ARG A 479 12.80 -19.69 7.35
N LYS A 480 13.82 -19.14 8.01
CA LYS A 480 13.81 -17.74 8.44
C LYS A 480 13.65 -16.88 7.17
N PRO A 481 12.75 -15.89 7.17
CA PRO A 481 12.45 -15.12 5.98
C PRO A 481 13.66 -14.29 5.57
N THR A 482 14.15 -14.51 4.36
CA THR A 482 15.30 -13.81 3.76
C THR A 482 14.84 -12.85 2.67
N ILE A 483 15.67 -11.86 2.33
CA ILE A 483 15.35 -10.91 1.25
C ILE A 483 15.94 -11.42 -0.05
N ARG A 484 15.07 -11.94 -0.92
CA ARG A 484 15.35 -12.19 -2.33
C ARG A 484 15.00 -10.97 -3.16
N GLU A 485 15.85 -10.60 -4.11
CA GLU A 485 15.64 -9.46 -5.01
C GLU A 485 15.83 -9.85 -6.48
N ALA A 486 14.86 -9.52 -7.31
CA ALA A 486 14.97 -9.61 -8.75
C ALA A 486 15.68 -8.37 -9.31
N VAL A 487 16.63 -8.58 -10.22
CA VAL A 487 17.38 -7.52 -10.91
C VAL A 487 16.84 -7.34 -12.33
N SER A 488 16.56 -6.11 -12.71
CA SER A 488 16.21 -5.72 -14.07
C SER A 488 17.08 -4.55 -14.54
N LEU A 489 17.30 -4.48 -15.85
CA LEU A 489 18.09 -3.44 -16.48
C LEU A 489 17.33 -2.93 -17.70
N ASP A 490 17.14 -1.62 -17.77
CA ASP A 490 16.50 -0.95 -18.90
C ASP A 490 17.34 0.27 -19.31
N THR A 491 17.23 0.68 -20.57
CA THR A 491 17.96 1.85 -21.08
C THR A 491 17.03 3.05 -21.13
N CYS A 492 17.43 4.13 -20.48
CA CYS A 492 16.65 5.37 -20.46
C CYS A 492 16.82 6.14 -21.75
N ILE A 493 15.72 6.64 -22.30
CA ILE A 493 15.76 7.59 -23.41
C ILE A 493 16.18 8.96 -22.85
N GLY A 494 17.45 9.34 -23.07
CA GLY A 494 18.02 10.60 -22.59
C GLY A 494 18.73 10.50 -21.24
N LYS A 495 19.05 11.65 -20.66
CA LYS A 495 19.66 11.79 -19.33
C LYS A 495 18.60 11.91 -18.25
N VAL A 496 18.69 11.12 -17.20
CA VAL A 496 17.70 11.11 -16.11
C VAL A 496 17.97 12.23 -15.14
N VAL A 497 16.90 12.96 -14.80
CA VAL A 497 16.92 14.09 -13.86
C VAL A 497 16.31 13.70 -12.52
N ASP A 498 15.17 13.00 -12.53
CA ASP A 498 14.40 12.69 -11.31
C ASP A 498 13.60 11.40 -11.47
N ILE A 499 13.35 10.71 -10.35
CA ILE A 499 12.51 9.51 -10.27
C ILE A 499 11.57 9.64 -9.08
N GLN A 500 10.28 9.49 -9.32
CA GLN A 500 9.24 9.50 -8.28
C GLN A 500 8.22 8.38 -8.50
N GLU A 501 7.61 7.88 -7.43
CA GLU A 501 6.46 6.98 -7.53
C GLU A 501 5.18 7.78 -7.78
N LEU A 502 4.39 7.36 -8.76
CA LEU A 502 3.05 7.88 -8.99
C LEU A 502 2.08 7.20 -8.02
N ASP A 503 1.56 7.93 -7.03
CA ASP A 503 0.45 7.46 -6.22
C ASP A 503 -0.85 7.58 -7.05
N PRO A 504 -1.51 6.47 -7.42
CA PRO A 504 -2.74 6.51 -8.23
C PRO A 504 -3.89 7.22 -7.51
N HIS A 505 -3.85 7.29 -6.18
CA HIS A 505 -4.84 8.04 -5.40
C HIS A 505 -4.44 9.49 -5.18
N SER A 506 -3.31 10.00 -5.68
CA SER A 506 -2.75 11.32 -5.31
C SER A 506 -3.68 12.53 -5.46
N SER A 507 -4.71 12.48 -6.33
CA SER A 507 -5.74 13.53 -6.39
C SER A 507 -6.64 13.61 -5.14
N GLU A 508 -6.74 12.51 -4.38
CA GLU A 508 -7.41 12.44 -3.07
C GLU A 508 -6.51 11.87 -1.94
N GLY A 509 -5.25 11.57 -2.29
CA GLY A 509 -4.19 10.92 -1.51
C GLY A 509 -4.50 9.50 -1.02
N SER A 510 -3.46 8.67 -0.86
CA SER A 510 -3.39 7.64 0.20
C SER A 510 -3.54 8.21 1.64
N GLU A 511 -3.96 9.47 1.75
CA GLU A 511 -3.82 10.38 2.87
C GLU A 511 -5.16 10.89 3.42
N SER A 512 -6.28 10.53 2.78
CA SER A 512 -7.64 10.77 3.30
C SER A 512 -7.82 10.13 4.69
N SER A 513 -7.20 8.95 4.90
CA SER A 513 -7.15 8.26 6.20
C SER A 513 -6.45 9.09 7.29
N TRP A 514 -5.40 9.85 6.94
CA TRP A 514 -4.66 10.67 7.91
C TRP A 514 -5.33 12.04 8.14
N MET A 515 -5.92 12.65 7.10
CA MET A 515 -6.77 13.84 7.25
C MET A 515 -7.96 13.54 8.17
N ALA A 516 -8.56 12.37 8.00
CA ALA A 516 -9.65 11.93 8.84
C ALA A 516 -9.24 11.84 10.31
N HIS A 517 -8.01 11.39 10.53
CA HIS A 517 -7.40 11.26 11.84
C HIS A 517 -6.98 12.62 12.44
N ALA A 518 -6.41 13.53 11.66
CA ALA A 518 -5.91 14.84 12.11
C ALA A 518 -7.05 15.82 12.48
N GLU A 519 -8.12 15.86 11.69
CA GLU A 519 -9.32 16.63 12.01
C GLU A 519 -10.08 16.06 13.23
N ALA A 520 -10.06 14.73 13.43
CA ALA A 520 -10.62 14.12 14.63
C ALA A 520 -9.85 14.54 15.89
N ILE A 521 -8.52 14.65 15.82
CA ILE A 521 -7.67 15.19 16.90
C ILE A 521 -7.98 16.65 17.16
N ALA A 522 -8.13 17.48 16.11
CA ALA A 522 -8.48 18.88 16.28
C ALA A 522 -9.84 19.04 16.98
N ALA A 523 -10.80 18.18 16.68
CA ALA A 523 -12.11 18.14 17.36
C ALA A 523 -12.00 17.68 18.83
N VAL A 524 -11.16 16.68 19.15
CA VAL A 524 -10.93 16.19 20.53
C VAL A 524 -10.15 17.20 21.38
N ASN A 525 -9.16 17.89 20.79
CA ASN A 525 -8.39 18.93 21.46
C ASN A 525 -9.21 20.22 21.66
N ALA A 526 -10.17 20.49 20.77
CA ALA A 526 -11.12 21.60 20.94
C ALA A 526 -12.10 21.35 22.11
N SER A 527 -12.45 20.09 22.41
CA SER A 527 -13.30 19.76 23.57
C SER A 527 -12.55 19.78 24.91
N THR A 528 -11.23 19.59 24.93
CA THR A 528 -10.41 19.59 26.17
C THR A 528 -9.96 20.97 26.61
N LYS A 529 -9.91 21.97 25.72
CA LYS A 529 -9.56 23.36 26.07
C LYS A 529 -10.60 24.08 26.96
N GLY A 530 -11.73 23.44 27.27
CA GLY A 530 -12.77 23.96 28.17
C GLY A 530 -12.80 23.35 29.58
N ALA A 531 -11.96 22.35 29.89
CA ALA A 531 -11.99 21.67 31.18
C ALA A 531 -10.76 22.05 32.03
N ASN A 532 -10.99 22.84 33.09
CA ASN A 532 -9.98 23.14 34.09
C ASN A 532 -9.40 21.85 34.71
N SER A 533 -8.09 21.88 34.94
CA SER A 533 -7.30 20.90 35.69
C SER A 533 -8.03 20.39 36.95
N GLY A 534 -8.46 19.12 36.95
CA GLY A 534 -8.93 18.47 38.18
C GLY A 534 -9.88 17.27 38.07
N SER A 535 -10.38 16.87 36.89
CA SER A 535 -11.34 15.75 36.82
C SER A 535 -10.71 14.42 36.38
N LYS A 536 -11.04 13.35 37.10
CA LYS A 536 -10.65 11.96 36.78
C LYS A 536 -11.18 11.58 35.39
N ARG A 537 -10.32 10.96 34.58
CA ARG A 537 -10.63 10.48 33.22
C ARG A 537 -11.88 9.59 33.25
N SER A 538 -12.82 9.82 32.33
CA SER A 538 -14.05 9.02 32.25
C SER A 538 -13.76 7.63 31.68
N PHE A 539 -14.63 6.65 31.97
CA PHE A 539 -14.51 5.27 31.50
C PHE A 539 -14.44 5.17 29.95
N ASP A 540 -15.05 6.12 29.22
CA ASP A 540 -14.99 6.20 27.75
C ASP A 540 -13.62 6.65 27.19
N GLU A 541 -12.84 7.43 27.95
CA GLU A 541 -11.47 7.83 27.56
C GLU A 541 -10.47 6.66 27.65
N MET A 542 -10.78 5.64 28.46
CA MET A 542 -9.91 4.48 28.65
C MET A 542 -10.00 3.48 27.49
N ASN A 543 -11.12 3.44 26.76
CA ASN A 543 -11.34 2.49 25.66
C ASN A 543 -10.94 3.03 24.27
N THR A 544 -10.70 4.34 24.16
CA THR A 544 -10.30 5.03 22.91
C THR A 544 -8.84 5.53 22.92
N GLY A 545 -8.11 5.27 24.01
CA GLY A 545 -6.79 5.82 24.32
C GLY A 545 -5.64 5.29 23.45
N ILE A 546 -5.57 5.71 22.19
CA ILE A 546 -4.37 5.62 21.35
C ILE A 546 -4.05 7.07 20.93
N PRO A 547 -3.03 7.74 21.51
CA PRO A 547 -2.60 9.05 21.03
C PRO A 547 -2.23 8.94 19.54
N ALA A 548 -2.58 9.95 18.74
CA ALA A 548 -2.56 9.87 17.28
C ALA A 548 -1.23 9.46 16.62
N GLY A 549 -0.09 9.72 17.25
CA GLY A 549 1.20 9.21 16.79
C GLY A 549 1.29 7.67 16.79
N SER A 550 0.49 6.99 17.62
CA SER A 550 0.54 5.54 17.79
C SER A 550 -0.36 4.73 16.85
N ALA A 551 -1.28 5.36 16.10
CA ALA A 551 -2.07 4.65 15.09
C ALA A 551 -1.23 4.31 13.84
N SER A 552 -0.39 5.24 13.38
CA SER A 552 0.56 5.00 12.27
C SER A 552 1.71 4.07 12.68
N GLU A 553 2.18 4.16 13.94
CA GLU A 553 3.20 3.25 14.47
C GLU A 553 2.72 1.79 14.55
N ASN A 554 1.41 1.52 14.68
CA ASN A 554 0.86 0.16 14.86
C ASN A 554 0.29 -0.50 13.59
N ALA A 555 0.42 0.11 12.41
CA ALA A 555 -0.05 -0.52 11.16
C ALA A 555 0.63 -1.89 10.94
N PRO A 556 -0.10 -2.99 10.69
CA PRO A 556 0.54 -4.28 10.44
C PRO A 556 1.39 -4.22 9.17
N VAL A 557 2.54 -4.88 9.20
CA VAL A 557 3.35 -5.09 7.99
C VAL A 557 2.69 -6.21 7.20
N VAL A 558 2.42 -5.97 5.92
CA VAL A 558 1.70 -6.91 5.06
C VAL A 558 2.44 -7.05 3.73
N GLY A 559 2.63 -8.29 3.27
CA GLY A 559 3.34 -8.58 2.03
C GLY A 559 2.58 -8.23 0.74
N GLU A 560 3.31 -8.11 -0.37
CA GLU A 560 2.77 -7.81 -1.71
C GLU A 560 1.68 -8.82 -2.14
N MET A 561 1.85 -10.10 -1.79
CA MET A 561 0.91 -11.18 -2.10
C MET A 561 -0.50 -10.94 -1.55
N ALA A 562 -0.62 -10.36 -0.36
CA ALA A 562 -1.93 -10.08 0.23
C ALA A 562 -2.55 -8.79 -0.33
N LEU A 563 -1.72 -7.83 -0.74
CA LEU A 563 -2.15 -6.49 -1.16
C LEU A 563 -2.49 -6.40 -2.65
N MET A 564 -1.98 -7.31 -3.50
CA MET A 564 -2.12 -7.21 -4.96
C MET A 564 -3.55 -7.24 -5.50
N TYR A 565 -4.54 -7.68 -4.70
CA TYR A 565 -5.95 -7.76 -5.08
C TYR A 565 -6.73 -6.47 -4.81
N SER A 566 -6.30 -5.69 -3.81
CA SER A 566 -6.99 -4.48 -3.36
C SER A 566 -6.23 -3.20 -3.65
N GLN A 567 -4.93 -3.30 -3.97
CA GLN A 567 -4.09 -2.17 -4.34
C GLN A 567 -3.82 -2.13 -5.85
N PRO A 568 -3.85 -0.94 -6.46
CA PRO A 568 -3.47 -0.76 -7.86
C PRO A 568 -1.98 -1.07 -8.08
N SER A 569 -1.61 -1.37 -9.32
CA SER A 569 -0.20 -1.53 -9.69
C SER A 569 0.58 -0.24 -9.47
N ARG A 570 1.81 -0.36 -8.98
CA ARG A 570 2.70 0.78 -8.72
C ARG A 570 3.40 1.23 -10.00
N HIS A 571 3.40 2.53 -10.27
CA HIS A 571 4.10 3.14 -11.40
C HIS A 571 5.15 4.14 -10.91
N PHE A 572 6.28 4.20 -11.61
CA PHE A 572 7.39 5.10 -11.33
C PHE A 572 7.63 5.98 -12.54
N LEU A 573 7.68 7.29 -12.30
CA LEU A 573 7.96 8.29 -13.31
C LEU A 573 9.45 8.56 -13.31
N CYS A 574 10.08 8.42 -14.48
CA CYS A 574 11.48 8.72 -14.71
C CYS A 574 11.56 9.91 -15.66
N LEU A 575 11.83 11.09 -15.10
CA LEU A 575 11.96 12.33 -15.87
C LEU A 575 13.35 12.39 -16.49
N THR A 576 13.37 12.64 -17.80
CA THR A 576 14.59 12.81 -18.59
C THR A 576 14.55 14.11 -19.37
N ASN A 577 15.68 14.51 -19.94
CA ASN A 577 15.73 15.63 -20.90
C ASN A 577 14.91 15.37 -22.19
N ALA A 578 14.48 14.14 -22.47
CA ALA A 578 13.62 13.80 -23.61
C ALA A 578 12.11 13.74 -23.27
N GLY A 579 11.76 13.77 -21.98
CA GLY A 579 10.38 13.58 -21.49
C GLY A 579 10.29 12.62 -20.31
N ILE A 580 9.08 12.15 -20.00
CA ILE A 580 8.84 11.24 -18.87
C ILE A 580 8.65 9.81 -19.38
N GLN A 581 9.48 8.90 -18.86
CA GLN A 581 9.33 7.46 -19.03
C GLN A 581 8.57 6.88 -17.83
N VAL A 582 7.62 5.98 -18.08
CA VAL A 582 6.86 5.31 -17.02
C VAL A 582 7.39 3.89 -16.87
N PHE A 583 7.78 3.53 -15.66
CA PHE A 583 8.13 2.17 -15.27
C PHE A 583 7.02 1.61 -14.37
N LYS A 584 6.83 0.30 -14.40
CA LYS A 584 5.81 -0.38 -13.61
C LYS A 584 6.45 -1.49 -12.78
N LYS A 585 6.03 -1.62 -11.52
CA LYS A 585 6.22 -2.87 -10.75
C LYS A 585 5.15 -3.87 -11.20
N ILE A 586 5.58 -4.97 -11.79
CA ILE A 586 4.70 -6.07 -12.19
C ILE A 586 4.34 -6.87 -10.94
N ARG A 587 3.04 -7.00 -10.69
CA ARG A 587 2.50 -7.86 -9.61
C ARG A 587 2.50 -9.32 -10.08
N PRO A 588 2.60 -10.31 -9.17
CA PRO A 588 2.44 -11.72 -9.53
C PRO A 588 1.14 -12.01 -10.30
N LEU A 589 0.05 -11.34 -9.93
CA LEU A 589 -1.24 -11.43 -10.64
C LEU A 589 -1.15 -10.94 -12.11
N ASP A 590 -0.45 -9.84 -12.37
CA ASP A 590 -0.26 -9.31 -13.73
C ASP A 590 0.62 -10.27 -14.56
N GLN A 591 1.61 -10.90 -13.92
CA GLN A 591 2.47 -11.90 -14.56
C GLN A 591 1.69 -13.18 -14.90
N LEU A 592 0.84 -13.69 -14.01
CA LEU A 592 -0.02 -14.85 -14.27
C LEU A 592 -1.00 -14.58 -15.42
N HIS A 593 -1.62 -13.39 -15.42
CA HIS A 593 -2.52 -12.99 -16.50
C HIS A 593 -1.82 -13.03 -17.88
N ARG A 594 -0.59 -12.51 -17.95
CA ARG A 594 0.23 -12.59 -19.18
C ARG A 594 0.55 -14.03 -19.55
N VAL A 595 0.89 -14.89 -18.58
CA VAL A 595 1.16 -16.31 -18.82
C VAL A 595 -0.05 -17.01 -19.44
N LEU A 596 -1.27 -16.75 -18.93
CA LEU A 596 -2.51 -17.30 -19.50
C LEU A 596 -2.84 -16.76 -20.91
N LEU A 597 -2.54 -15.49 -21.17
CA LEU A 597 -2.71 -14.92 -22.52
C LEU A 597 -1.77 -15.58 -23.53
N LEU A 598 -0.54 -15.88 -23.11
CA LEU A 598 0.46 -16.54 -23.96
C LEU A 598 0.22 -18.05 -24.08
N SER A 599 -0.55 -18.66 -23.17
CA SER A 599 -0.88 -20.09 -23.20
C SER A 599 -2.02 -20.46 -24.16
N ARG A 600 -2.53 -19.51 -24.96
CA ARG A 600 -3.63 -19.77 -25.92
C ARG A 600 -3.28 -20.97 -26.81
N GLY A 601 -4.12 -22.01 -26.75
CA GLY A 601 -3.93 -23.25 -27.52
C GLY A 601 -2.89 -24.24 -27.00
N HIS A 602 -2.32 -24.00 -25.82
CA HIS A 602 -1.34 -24.88 -25.17
C HIS A 602 -1.93 -25.54 -23.92
N ASP A 603 -1.30 -26.62 -23.44
CA ASP A 603 -1.68 -27.28 -22.18
C ASP A 603 -1.43 -26.36 -20.97
N HIS A 604 -2.51 -25.92 -20.31
CA HIS A 604 -2.46 -25.00 -19.17
C HIS A 604 -1.64 -25.58 -18.02
N LYS A 605 -1.73 -26.89 -17.76
CA LYS A 605 -0.98 -27.56 -16.69
C LYS A 605 0.53 -27.43 -16.88
N ALA A 606 1.02 -27.66 -18.09
CA ALA A 606 2.44 -27.53 -18.42
C ALA A 606 2.92 -26.07 -18.26
N VAL A 607 2.13 -25.11 -18.73
CA VAL A 607 2.48 -23.68 -18.68
C VAL A 607 2.45 -23.12 -17.25
N LEU A 608 1.56 -23.60 -16.40
CA LEU A 608 1.44 -23.14 -15.00
C LEU A 608 2.41 -23.83 -14.05
N THR A 609 2.98 -24.98 -14.43
CA THR A 609 3.90 -25.75 -13.58
C THR A 609 5.06 -24.90 -13.01
N PRO A 610 5.78 -24.07 -13.79
CA PRO A 610 6.83 -23.20 -13.25
C PRO A 610 6.30 -22.18 -12.23
N PHE A 611 5.09 -21.68 -12.45
CA PHE A 611 4.46 -20.69 -11.57
C PHE A 611 4.00 -21.32 -10.25
N VAL A 612 3.41 -22.53 -10.31
CA VAL A 612 3.06 -23.33 -9.12
C VAL A 612 4.30 -23.70 -8.31
N ARG A 613 5.41 -24.07 -8.97
CA ARG A 613 6.68 -24.36 -8.27
C ARG A 613 7.23 -23.16 -7.49
N CYS A 614 6.98 -21.94 -7.95
CA CYS A 614 7.50 -20.73 -7.31
C CYS A 614 6.59 -20.22 -6.18
N PHE A 615 5.26 -20.21 -6.41
CA PHE A 615 4.30 -19.58 -5.49
C PHE A 615 3.50 -20.56 -4.63
N GLY A 616 3.50 -21.86 -4.99
CA GLY A 616 2.66 -22.88 -4.36
C GLY A 616 1.22 -22.88 -4.87
N GLU A 617 0.57 -24.03 -4.73
CA GLU A 617 -0.76 -24.31 -5.29
C GLU A 617 -1.82 -23.34 -4.75
N ILE A 618 -1.84 -23.08 -3.43
CA ILE A 618 -2.83 -22.21 -2.78
C ILE A 618 -2.77 -20.79 -3.35
N GLN A 619 -1.57 -20.22 -3.50
CA GLN A 619 -1.40 -18.86 -4.00
C GLN A 619 -1.75 -18.76 -5.48
N VAL A 620 -1.40 -19.77 -6.29
CA VAL A 620 -1.77 -19.83 -7.70
C VAL A 620 -3.27 -19.95 -7.87
N VAL A 621 -3.94 -20.83 -7.12
CA VAL A 621 -5.41 -20.95 -7.15
C VAL A 621 -6.07 -19.64 -6.71
N CYS A 622 -5.58 -19.00 -5.64
CA CYS A 622 -6.07 -17.69 -5.20
C CYS A 622 -5.94 -16.62 -6.29
N MET A 623 -4.83 -16.61 -7.05
CA MET A 623 -4.65 -15.71 -8.19
C MET A 623 -5.56 -16.06 -9.38
N LEU A 624 -5.77 -17.34 -9.68
CA LEU A 624 -6.68 -17.77 -10.75
C LEU A 624 -8.14 -17.38 -10.43
N ILE A 625 -8.57 -17.54 -9.18
CA ILE A 625 -9.88 -17.05 -8.71
C ILE A 625 -9.98 -15.55 -8.92
N ALA A 626 -8.95 -14.78 -8.57
CA ALA A 626 -8.92 -13.34 -8.79
C ALA A 626 -9.06 -12.95 -10.28
N LEU A 627 -8.38 -13.67 -11.18
CA LEU A 627 -8.52 -13.45 -12.63
C LEU A 627 -9.91 -13.82 -13.13
N ALA A 628 -10.49 -14.91 -12.66
CA ALA A 628 -11.86 -15.30 -12.99
C ALA A 628 -12.89 -14.26 -12.51
N CYS A 629 -12.69 -13.69 -11.31
CA CYS A 629 -13.52 -12.62 -10.77
C CYS A 629 -13.28 -11.24 -11.40
N GLY A 630 -12.41 -11.12 -12.40
CA GLY A 630 -12.17 -9.86 -13.11
C GLY A 630 -11.40 -8.80 -12.30
N VAL A 631 -10.59 -9.22 -11.31
CA VAL A 631 -9.72 -8.29 -10.57
C VAL A 631 -8.84 -7.53 -11.57
N PRO A 632 -8.75 -6.19 -11.49
CA PRO A 632 -8.06 -5.39 -12.49
C PRO A 632 -6.60 -5.78 -12.63
N THR A 633 -6.23 -6.27 -13.80
CA THR A 633 -4.85 -6.45 -14.22
C THR A 633 -4.47 -5.38 -15.21
N ASP A 634 -3.20 -5.00 -15.20
CA ASP A 634 -2.68 -3.96 -16.08
C ASP A 634 -1.55 -4.57 -16.93
N PRO A 635 -1.88 -5.29 -18.02
CA PRO A 635 -0.89 -5.94 -18.85
C PRO A 635 0.00 -4.88 -19.53
N LEU A 636 1.31 -5.13 -19.60
CA LEU A 636 2.29 -4.21 -20.21
C LEU A 636 2.06 -3.94 -21.71
N VAL A 637 1.18 -4.72 -22.37
CA VAL A 637 1.11 -4.91 -23.84
C VAL A 637 0.04 -4.06 -24.54
N SER A 638 -0.60 -3.08 -23.89
CA SER A 638 -1.51 -2.21 -24.64
C SER A 638 -0.71 -1.21 -25.50
N GLU A 639 -0.33 -1.62 -26.72
CA GLU A 639 0.38 -0.80 -27.72
C GLU A 639 -0.39 0.48 -28.09
N THR A 640 -1.69 0.52 -27.85
CA THR A 640 -2.57 1.67 -28.09
C THR A 640 -2.68 2.63 -26.90
N SER A 641 -2.19 2.24 -25.71
CA SER A 641 -2.24 3.09 -24.51
C SER A 641 -1.07 4.07 -24.51
N THR A 642 -1.30 5.31 -24.93
CA THR A 642 -0.33 6.39 -24.70
C THR A 642 -0.02 6.50 -23.20
N ALA A 643 1.23 6.74 -22.81
CA ALA A 643 1.58 6.84 -21.39
C ALA A 643 0.79 7.93 -20.62
N ALA A 644 0.22 8.91 -21.32
CA ALA A 644 -0.72 9.87 -20.75
C ALA A 644 -2.04 9.22 -20.26
N SER A 645 -2.62 8.28 -21.04
CA SER A 645 -3.83 7.53 -20.64
C SER A 645 -3.65 6.66 -19.39
N LEU A 646 -2.39 6.36 -19.04
CA LEU A 646 -2.03 5.56 -17.87
C LEU A 646 -1.95 6.40 -16.58
N ILE A 647 -1.84 7.71 -16.70
CA ILE A 647 -1.60 8.64 -15.58
C ILE A 647 -2.80 9.56 -15.35
N THR A 648 -3.70 9.69 -16.32
CA THR A 648 -5.00 10.32 -16.11
C THR A 648 -5.78 9.55 -15.05
N PRO A 649 -6.33 10.21 -14.01
CA PRO A 649 -7.29 9.56 -13.12
C PRO A 649 -8.41 8.99 -14.00
N ARG A 650 -8.72 7.70 -13.82
CA ARG A 650 -9.85 7.08 -14.52
C ARG A 650 -11.09 7.92 -14.18
N PRO A 651 -11.82 8.45 -15.18
CA PRO A 651 -13.15 9.00 -14.94
C PRO A 651 -13.96 7.94 -14.20
N GLY A 652 -14.74 8.33 -13.18
CA GLY A 652 -15.53 7.44 -12.32
C GLY A 652 -16.63 6.61 -13.01
N GLY A 653 -16.47 6.27 -14.29
CA GLY A 653 -17.22 5.21 -14.94
C GLY A 653 -16.62 3.86 -14.56
N LEU A 654 -17.43 3.01 -13.92
CA LEU A 654 -17.10 1.60 -13.73
C LEU A 654 -16.85 0.98 -15.11
N ALA A 655 -15.57 0.77 -15.47
CA ALA A 655 -15.26 -0.24 -16.45
C ALA A 655 -15.83 -1.55 -15.90
N SER A 656 -16.66 -2.26 -16.69
CA SER A 656 -17.23 -3.53 -16.28
C SER A 656 -16.11 -4.43 -15.78
N MET A 657 -16.10 -4.75 -14.48
CA MET A 657 -15.09 -5.62 -13.84
C MET A 657 -15.36 -7.08 -14.17
N LYS A 658 -15.78 -7.36 -15.42
CA LYS A 658 -15.95 -8.71 -15.93
C LYS A 658 -14.64 -9.15 -16.57
N SER A 659 -14.21 -10.37 -16.26
CA SER A 659 -13.08 -10.99 -16.92
C SER A 659 -13.36 -11.20 -18.41
N ASP A 660 -12.30 -11.13 -19.23
CA ASP A 660 -12.35 -11.58 -20.63
C ASP A 660 -12.79 -13.05 -20.63
N ASP A 661 -13.75 -13.41 -21.48
CA ASP A 661 -14.33 -14.76 -21.53
C ASP A 661 -13.25 -15.84 -21.70
N TYR A 662 -12.18 -15.57 -22.47
CA TYR A 662 -11.06 -16.51 -22.58
C TYR A 662 -10.31 -16.68 -21.25
N ILE A 663 -10.00 -15.58 -20.57
CA ILE A 663 -9.27 -15.60 -19.30
C ILE A 663 -10.09 -16.26 -18.21
N TYR A 664 -11.40 -16.01 -18.19
CA TYR A 664 -12.34 -16.68 -17.31
C TYR A 664 -12.28 -18.20 -17.50
N THR A 665 -12.47 -18.68 -18.73
CA THR A 665 -12.47 -20.12 -19.03
C THR A 665 -11.12 -20.76 -18.72
N ALA A 666 -10.01 -20.13 -19.12
CA ALA A 666 -8.66 -20.64 -18.85
C ALA A 666 -8.38 -20.70 -17.34
N ALA A 667 -8.78 -19.68 -16.57
CA ALA A 667 -8.59 -19.65 -15.13
C ALA A 667 -9.40 -20.75 -14.42
N VAL A 668 -10.68 -20.89 -14.77
CA VAL A 668 -11.57 -21.92 -14.20
C VAL A 668 -11.06 -23.32 -14.51
N GLN A 669 -10.65 -23.58 -15.75
CA GLN A 669 -10.06 -24.85 -16.16
C GLN A 669 -8.77 -25.17 -15.36
N SER A 670 -7.90 -24.17 -15.22
CA SER A 670 -6.65 -24.30 -14.48
C SER A 670 -6.86 -24.59 -12.99
N ILE A 671 -7.89 -24.00 -12.36
CA ILE A 671 -8.27 -24.28 -10.97
C ILE A 671 -8.62 -25.78 -10.78
N PHE A 672 -9.24 -26.40 -11.78
CA PHE A 672 -9.58 -27.83 -11.72
C PHE A 672 -8.36 -28.73 -11.92
N GLU A 673 -7.50 -28.39 -12.87
CA GLU A 673 -6.30 -29.18 -13.15
C GLU A 673 -5.32 -29.20 -11.98
N ILE A 674 -5.17 -28.08 -11.27
CA ILE A 674 -4.32 -27.99 -10.07
C ILE A 674 -4.93 -28.80 -8.90
N ALA A 675 -6.25 -28.83 -8.80
CA ALA A 675 -6.94 -29.52 -7.70
C ALA A 675 -6.97 -31.04 -7.80
N GLN A 676 -6.73 -31.60 -8.99
CA GLN A 676 -6.64 -33.05 -9.22
C GLN A 676 -5.29 -33.66 -8.78
N GLY A 677 -4.30 -32.82 -8.43
CA GLY A 677 -2.96 -33.24 -8.01
C GLY A 677 -2.15 -34.00 -9.06
N PRO A 678 -0.97 -34.53 -8.70
CA PRO A 678 -0.24 -35.48 -9.53
C PRO A 678 -1.08 -36.76 -9.73
N PRO A 679 -1.02 -37.41 -10.90
CA PRO A 679 -1.55 -38.76 -11.02
C PRO A 679 -0.69 -39.67 -10.13
N ASP A 680 -1.17 -40.04 -8.96
CA ASP A 680 -0.48 -41.02 -8.14
C ASP A 680 -0.37 -42.34 -8.91
N ASN A 681 0.86 -42.84 -9.01
CA ASN A 681 1.24 -44.19 -9.40
C ASN A 681 0.63 -45.21 -8.41
N VAL A 682 -0.69 -45.37 -8.42
CA VAL A 682 -1.31 -46.60 -7.94
C VAL A 682 -1.19 -47.59 -9.09
N ALA A 683 -0.45 -48.68 -8.87
CA ALA A 683 -0.43 -49.80 -9.78
C ALA A 683 -1.88 -50.25 -10.01
N VAL A 684 -2.43 -49.92 -11.18
CA VAL A 684 -3.66 -50.54 -11.66
C VAL A 684 -3.27 -51.98 -11.96
N GLU A 685 -3.64 -52.91 -11.08
CA GLU A 685 -3.65 -54.32 -11.46
C GLU A 685 -4.52 -54.47 -12.73
N PRO A 686 -4.09 -55.28 -13.70
CA PRO A 686 -4.76 -55.35 -14.99
C PRO A 686 -6.14 -55.98 -14.83
N ALA A 687 -7.18 -55.14 -14.91
CA ALA A 687 -8.56 -55.62 -15.00
C ALA A 687 -8.77 -56.27 -16.38
N THR A 688 -9.04 -57.57 -16.37
CA THR A 688 -9.49 -58.34 -17.53
C THR A 688 -10.77 -57.74 -18.12
N SER A 689 -10.77 -57.61 -19.44
CA SER A 689 -11.84 -57.11 -20.29
C SER A 689 -13.21 -57.74 -20.04
N THR A 690 -14.25 -56.92 -19.92
CA THR A 690 -15.55 -57.14 -20.57
C THR A 690 -16.36 -55.83 -20.63
N SER A 691 -17.00 -55.63 -21.78
CA SER A 691 -17.68 -54.43 -22.25
C SER A 691 -18.95 -54.06 -21.47
N ASN A 692 -19.17 -52.76 -21.25
CA ASN A 692 -20.33 -52.03 -21.79
C ASN A 692 -20.21 -50.52 -21.52
N GLY A 693 -20.49 -49.74 -22.57
CA GLY A 693 -20.41 -48.29 -22.56
C GLY A 693 -21.53 -47.66 -21.72
N THR A 694 -21.15 -47.03 -20.63
CA THR A 694 -21.82 -45.87 -20.05
C THR A 694 -20.74 -44.89 -19.65
N SER A 695 -20.86 -43.64 -20.11
CA SER A 695 -19.97 -42.54 -19.76
C SER A 695 -20.01 -42.29 -18.26
N SER A 696 -19.06 -42.90 -17.54
CA SER A 696 -18.79 -42.62 -16.13
C SER A 696 -18.43 -41.15 -15.98
N ALA A 697 -19.25 -40.42 -15.21
CA ALA A 697 -18.96 -39.05 -14.80
C ALA A 697 -17.57 -39.03 -14.16
N SER A 698 -16.66 -38.21 -14.72
CA SER A 698 -15.31 -38.02 -14.20
C SER A 698 -15.37 -37.71 -12.70
N SER A 699 -14.89 -38.62 -11.88
CA SER A 699 -14.79 -38.43 -10.42
C SER A 699 -13.96 -37.17 -10.16
N THR A 700 -14.60 -36.11 -9.65
CA THR A 700 -13.94 -34.90 -9.16
C THR A 700 -13.19 -35.24 -7.86
N ARG A 701 -12.03 -35.87 -8.01
CA ARG A 701 -11.16 -36.21 -6.88
C ARG A 701 -10.48 -34.93 -6.38
N ILE A 702 -10.93 -34.43 -5.23
CA ILE A 702 -10.36 -33.25 -4.56
C ILE A 702 -9.12 -33.69 -3.78
N VAL A 703 -7.96 -33.09 -4.08
CA VAL A 703 -6.72 -33.35 -3.34
C VAL A 703 -6.67 -32.45 -2.09
N LEU A 704 -6.52 -33.09 -0.92
CA LEU A 704 -6.35 -32.42 0.37
C LEU A 704 -4.89 -32.01 0.56
N THR A 705 -4.66 -30.84 1.14
CA THR A 705 -3.32 -30.22 1.30
C THR A 705 -2.36 -31.05 2.16
N THR A 706 -2.88 -31.82 3.13
CA THR A 706 -2.13 -32.73 4.01
C THR A 706 -3.05 -33.84 4.53
N GLU A 707 -2.52 -34.79 5.30
CA GLU A 707 -3.32 -35.78 6.03
C GLU A 707 -4.38 -35.17 6.98
N PHE A 708 -4.39 -33.84 7.22
CA PHE A 708 -5.34 -33.16 8.12
C PHE A 708 -5.92 -31.82 7.60
N GLY A 709 -5.61 -31.39 6.37
CA GLY A 709 -5.98 -30.07 5.83
C GLY A 709 -7.14 -30.08 4.83
N MET A 710 -7.68 -28.88 4.52
CA MET A 710 -8.69 -28.66 3.48
C MET A 710 -8.06 -28.73 2.07
N SER A 711 -8.87 -28.67 1.01
CA SER A 711 -8.37 -28.61 -0.37
C SER A 711 -7.68 -27.28 -0.70
N TYR A 712 -6.79 -27.30 -1.71
CA TYR A 712 -6.18 -26.08 -2.26
C TYR A 712 -7.22 -25.07 -2.79
N GLN A 713 -8.34 -25.58 -3.31
CA GLN A 713 -9.44 -24.75 -3.80
C GLN A 713 -10.15 -24.03 -2.67
N HIS A 714 -10.43 -24.74 -1.58
CA HIS A 714 -10.99 -24.16 -0.37
C HIS A 714 -10.06 -23.07 0.19
N ASP A 715 -8.79 -23.37 0.42
CA ASP A 715 -7.85 -22.43 1.04
C ASP A 715 -7.55 -21.24 0.15
N GLY A 716 -7.42 -21.45 -1.17
CA GLY A 716 -7.28 -20.38 -2.16
C GLY A 716 -8.50 -19.46 -2.20
N LEU A 717 -9.71 -20.01 -2.05
CA LEU A 717 -10.96 -19.23 -2.01
C LEU A 717 -11.08 -18.42 -0.72
N VAL A 718 -10.76 -19.01 0.43
CA VAL A 718 -10.73 -18.30 1.73
C VAL A 718 -9.70 -17.17 1.70
N ALA A 719 -8.49 -17.44 1.21
CA ALA A 719 -7.45 -16.43 1.08
C ALA A 719 -7.89 -15.27 0.16
N PHE A 720 -8.51 -15.59 -0.98
CA PHE A 720 -9.04 -14.56 -1.89
C PHE A 720 -10.12 -13.69 -1.24
N ALA A 721 -11.13 -14.32 -0.63
CA ALA A 721 -12.23 -13.61 0.03
C ALA A 721 -11.71 -12.72 1.18
N CYS A 722 -10.78 -13.23 1.99
CA CYS A 722 -10.11 -12.49 3.06
C CYS A 722 -9.38 -11.26 2.50
N ARG A 723 -8.58 -11.40 1.44
CA ARG A 723 -7.75 -10.31 0.89
C ARG A 723 -8.56 -9.24 0.16
N VAL A 724 -9.68 -9.60 -0.45
CA VAL A 724 -10.64 -8.65 -1.05
C VAL A 724 -11.39 -7.87 0.04
N LEU A 725 -11.82 -8.53 1.12
CA LEU A 725 -12.54 -7.90 2.23
C LEU A 725 -11.63 -7.13 3.19
N ARG A 726 -10.33 -7.41 3.22
CA ARG A 726 -9.33 -6.83 4.13
C ARG A 726 -9.47 -5.31 4.35
N PRO A 727 -9.64 -4.46 3.31
CA PRO A 727 -9.75 -3.01 3.51
C PRO A 727 -10.90 -2.62 4.44
N LEU A 728 -12.00 -3.38 4.41
CA LEU A 728 -13.18 -3.18 5.28
C LEU A 728 -13.02 -3.94 6.60
N TRP A 729 -12.50 -5.18 6.53
CA TRP A 729 -12.39 -6.10 7.65
C TRP A 729 -11.43 -5.62 8.75
N THR A 730 -10.36 -4.93 8.37
CA THR A 730 -9.34 -4.41 9.31
C THR A 730 -9.72 -3.06 9.93
N SER A 731 -10.80 -2.42 9.46
CA SER A 731 -11.30 -1.19 10.08
C SER A 731 -12.02 -1.50 11.39
N LYS A 732 -11.64 -0.78 12.46
CA LYS A 732 -12.27 -0.95 13.78
C LYS A 732 -13.69 -0.40 13.84
N THR A 733 -14.00 0.61 13.03
CA THR A 733 -15.30 1.27 12.99
C THR A 733 -15.72 1.57 11.56
N LEU A 734 -17.02 1.52 11.29
CA LEU A 734 -17.60 1.86 9.98
C LEU A 734 -17.82 3.36 9.80
N GLY A 735 -18.06 4.07 10.90
CA GLY A 735 -18.34 5.50 10.90
C GLY A 735 -17.24 6.33 11.56
N ARG A 736 -16.96 7.48 10.96
CA ARG A 736 -16.15 8.56 11.51
C ARG A 736 -17.05 9.63 12.09
N ARG A 737 -16.77 10.06 13.33
CA ARG A 737 -17.50 11.16 13.99
C ARG A 737 -17.05 12.51 13.43
N VAL A 738 -17.99 13.27 12.89
CA VAL A 738 -17.80 14.63 12.36
C VAL A 738 -18.59 15.61 13.22
N VAL A 739 -17.94 16.70 13.65
CA VAL A 739 -18.57 17.75 14.47
C VAL A 739 -18.67 19.02 13.64
N SER A 740 -19.89 19.37 13.26
CA SER A 740 -20.18 20.53 12.41
C SER A 740 -20.80 21.65 13.23
N ARG A 741 -20.41 22.90 12.94
CA ARG A 741 -21.06 24.09 13.52
C ARG A 741 -22.40 24.32 12.84
N VAL A 742 -23.45 24.52 13.63
CA VAL A 742 -24.77 24.88 13.10
C VAL A 742 -24.71 26.32 12.57
N SER A 743 -24.84 26.50 11.26
CA SER A 743 -24.75 27.82 10.63
C SER A 743 -26.02 28.69 10.77
N ASN A 744 -27.10 28.16 11.35
CA ASN A 744 -28.44 28.75 11.27
C ASN A 744 -29.10 29.08 12.62
N SER A 745 -28.37 29.67 13.56
CA SER A 745 -29.02 30.37 14.68
C SER A 745 -28.28 31.65 15.02
N LYS A 746 -29.02 32.77 15.15
CA LYS A 746 -28.50 34.03 15.70
C LYS A 746 -27.68 33.73 16.97
N PRO A 747 -26.51 34.36 17.17
CA PRO A 747 -25.67 34.08 18.32
C PRO A 747 -26.38 34.53 19.61
N SER A 748 -27.01 33.58 20.29
CA SER A 748 -27.34 33.71 21.72
C SER A 748 -26.10 33.30 22.51
N ALA A 749 -25.70 34.11 23.48
CA ALA A 749 -24.45 33.99 24.24
C ALA A 749 -24.38 32.77 25.18
N LYS A 750 -25.19 31.72 24.98
CA LYS A 750 -25.19 30.50 25.79
C LYS A 750 -25.17 29.28 24.86
N SER A 751 -23.96 28.74 24.67
CA SER A 751 -23.58 27.54 23.90
C SER A 751 -23.55 27.67 22.35
N PRO A 752 -22.37 27.55 21.70
CA PRO A 752 -22.33 27.26 20.27
C PRO A 752 -22.90 25.86 20.02
N GLY A 753 -24.01 25.79 19.26
CA GLY A 753 -24.62 24.53 18.86
C GLY A 753 -23.70 23.77 17.89
N TYR A 754 -23.11 22.68 18.36
CA TYR A 754 -22.40 21.72 17.53
C TYR A 754 -23.32 20.52 17.26
N VAL A 755 -23.44 20.10 16.00
CA VAL A 755 -24.13 18.86 15.63
C VAL A 755 -23.08 17.81 15.33
N THR A 756 -23.27 16.62 15.91
CA THR A 756 -22.41 15.47 15.70
C THR A 756 -23.08 14.56 14.68
N SER A 757 -22.41 14.29 13.56
CA SER A 757 -22.84 13.32 12.55
C SER A 757 -21.79 12.22 12.41
N PHE A 758 -22.18 11.08 11.83
CA PHE A 758 -21.25 10.02 11.45
C PHE A 758 -21.24 9.84 9.94
N GLU A 759 -20.05 9.83 9.37
CA GLU A 759 -19.81 9.61 7.94
C GLU A 759 -19.05 8.30 7.74
N ASN A 760 -19.22 7.65 6.59
CA ASN A 760 -18.53 6.40 6.31
C ASN A 760 -17.01 6.63 6.15
N VAL A 761 -16.21 5.71 6.70
CA VAL A 761 -14.74 5.74 6.62
C VAL A 761 -14.23 5.50 5.20
N HIS A 762 -14.94 4.71 4.39
CA HIS A 762 -14.50 4.32 3.05
C HIS A 762 -15.16 5.16 1.95
N SER A 763 -14.41 5.48 0.89
CA SER A 763 -14.93 6.21 -0.26
C SER A 763 -15.93 5.35 -1.05
N PRO A 764 -16.91 5.97 -1.73
CA PRO A 764 -17.91 5.23 -2.52
C PRO A 764 -17.26 4.40 -3.63
N GLU A 765 -16.19 4.87 -4.26
CA GLU A 765 -15.46 4.15 -5.31
C GLU A 765 -14.84 2.87 -4.76
N LYS A 766 -14.31 2.92 -3.53
CA LYS A 766 -13.71 1.74 -2.91
C LYS A 766 -14.75 0.70 -2.55
N LEU A 767 -15.93 1.13 -2.08
CA LEU A 767 -17.05 0.24 -1.81
C LEU A 767 -17.58 -0.40 -3.09
N ASP A 768 -17.72 0.38 -4.16
CA ASP A 768 -18.15 -0.12 -5.47
C ASP A 768 -17.15 -1.16 -6.01
N GLU A 769 -15.85 -0.87 -5.98
CA GLU A 769 -14.80 -1.81 -6.41
C GLU A 769 -14.89 -3.17 -5.68
N ILE A 770 -14.96 -3.15 -4.34
CA ILE A 770 -15.02 -4.37 -3.54
C ILE A 770 -16.34 -5.11 -3.82
N ARG A 771 -17.44 -4.39 -3.92
CA ARG A 771 -18.77 -4.98 -4.17
C ARG A 771 -18.84 -5.70 -5.51
N GLU A 772 -18.31 -5.09 -6.57
CA GLU A 772 -18.29 -5.72 -7.90
C GLU A 772 -17.45 -7.01 -7.90
N ILE A 773 -16.27 -7.00 -7.28
CA ILE A 773 -15.45 -8.21 -7.16
C ILE A 773 -16.20 -9.31 -6.39
N LEU A 774 -16.91 -8.97 -5.31
CA LEU A 774 -17.70 -9.93 -4.55
C LEU A 774 -18.90 -10.46 -5.34
N PHE A 775 -19.54 -9.65 -6.19
CA PHE A 775 -20.59 -10.12 -7.11
C PHE A 775 -20.03 -11.16 -8.10
N GLN A 776 -18.87 -10.90 -8.68
CA GLN A 776 -18.20 -11.86 -9.58
C GLN A 776 -17.79 -13.13 -8.83
N LEU A 777 -17.31 -13.01 -7.58
CA LEU A 777 -17.00 -14.16 -6.73
C LEU A 777 -18.24 -15.01 -6.44
N ARG A 778 -19.36 -14.36 -6.09
CA ARG A 778 -20.65 -15.04 -5.91
C ARG A 778 -21.04 -15.81 -7.18
N GLN A 779 -20.97 -15.16 -8.35
CA GLN A 779 -21.31 -15.80 -9.62
C GLN A 779 -20.40 -16.98 -9.93
N LEU A 780 -19.09 -16.87 -9.67
CA LEU A 780 -18.14 -17.97 -9.82
C LEU A 780 -18.51 -19.15 -8.91
N MET A 781 -18.82 -18.88 -7.64
CA MET A 781 -19.21 -19.90 -6.67
C MET A 781 -20.52 -20.62 -7.05
N GLU A 782 -21.45 -19.93 -7.71
CA GLU A 782 -22.72 -20.49 -8.18
C GLU A 782 -22.60 -21.24 -9.52
N SER A 783 -21.69 -20.84 -10.40
CA SER A 783 -21.59 -21.36 -11.78
C SER A 783 -20.50 -22.41 -11.98
N ALA A 784 -19.40 -22.35 -11.24
CA ALA A 784 -18.31 -23.32 -11.38
C ALA A 784 -18.64 -24.61 -10.61
N GLY A 785 -18.68 -25.73 -11.33
CA GLY A 785 -19.19 -27.03 -10.86
C GLY A 785 -18.73 -27.45 -9.44
N PRO A 786 -17.43 -27.51 -9.13
CA PRO A 786 -16.95 -27.95 -7.81
C PRO A 786 -17.37 -27.04 -6.64
N PHE A 787 -17.44 -25.73 -6.84
CA PHE A 787 -17.92 -24.81 -5.82
C PHE A 787 -19.44 -24.96 -5.65
N ALA A 788 -20.19 -24.97 -6.75
CA ALA A 788 -21.64 -25.09 -6.73
C ALA A 788 -22.12 -26.40 -6.08
N VAL A 789 -21.48 -27.51 -6.41
CA VAL A 789 -21.75 -28.83 -5.81
C VAL A 789 -21.43 -28.83 -4.32
N SER A 790 -20.29 -28.27 -3.92
CA SER A 790 -19.89 -28.24 -2.51
C SER A 790 -20.78 -27.35 -1.65
N ILE A 791 -21.22 -26.20 -2.18
CA ILE A 791 -22.16 -25.29 -1.51
C ILE A 791 -23.53 -25.96 -1.36
N SER A 792 -24.01 -26.65 -2.40
CA SER A 792 -25.28 -27.38 -2.36
C SER A 792 -25.23 -28.54 -1.36
N GLY A 793 -24.11 -29.27 -1.33
CA GLY A 793 -23.85 -30.32 -0.34
C GLY A 793 -23.82 -29.78 1.09
N GLY A 794 -23.12 -28.67 1.33
CA GLY A 794 -23.06 -28.01 2.63
C GLY A 794 -24.43 -27.52 3.11
N ALA A 795 -25.23 -26.93 2.20
CA ALA A 795 -26.61 -26.53 2.50
C ALA A 795 -27.49 -27.74 2.89
N ALA A 796 -27.33 -28.87 2.22
CA ALA A 796 -28.07 -30.10 2.54
C ALA A 796 -27.68 -30.66 3.93
N LEU A 797 -26.39 -30.63 4.28
CA LEU A 797 -25.89 -31.07 5.59
C LEU A 797 -26.40 -30.20 6.75
N GLU A 798 -26.56 -28.89 6.54
CA GLU A 798 -27.10 -27.98 7.56
C GLU A 798 -28.62 -28.10 7.73
N ASN A 799 -29.33 -28.41 6.65
CA ASN A 799 -30.77 -28.58 6.68
C ASN A 799 -31.20 -29.96 7.21
N ASN A 800 -30.35 -30.98 7.09
CA ASN A 800 -30.63 -32.37 7.49
C ASN A 800 -29.50 -32.96 8.36
N PRO A 801 -29.54 -32.79 9.69
CA PRO A 801 -28.51 -33.30 10.60
C PRO A 801 -28.41 -34.84 10.66
N SER A 802 -29.38 -35.57 10.10
CA SER A 802 -29.34 -37.03 9.96
C SER A 802 -28.33 -37.53 8.91
N LEU A 803 -27.85 -36.65 8.01
CA LEU A 803 -26.82 -36.95 7.01
C LEU A 803 -25.39 -36.98 7.60
N ASP A 804 -25.23 -36.58 8.87
CA ASP A 804 -23.93 -36.49 9.55
C ASP A 804 -23.42 -37.85 10.07
N GLY A 805 -24.26 -38.89 10.05
CA GLY A 805 -23.81 -40.29 10.04
C GLY A 805 -23.04 -40.79 11.26
N VAL A 806 -23.33 -40.33 12.48
CA VAL A 806 -22.78 -40.95 13.71
C VAL A 806 -23.83 -41.89 14.32
N LEU A 807 -23.80 -43.16 13.91
CA LEU A 807 -24.54 -44.24 14.59
C LEU A 807 -23.54 -45.17 15.31
N SER A 808 -23.96 -45.54 16.52
CA SER A 808 -23.28 -46.19 17.64
C SER A 808 -22.55 -47.51 17.33
N GLU A 809 -21.38 -47.68 17.95
CA GLU A 809 -20.72 -48.96 18.17
C GLU A 809 -21.60 -49.94 18.95
N SER A 810 -21.66 -51.20 18.50
CA SER A 810 -21.35 -52.39 19.32
C SER A 810 -21.80 -53.66 18.61
N THR A 811 -20.89 -54.63 18.46
CA THR A 811 -21.02 -56.03 18.90
C THR A 811 -19.76 -56.78 18.43
N GLU A 812 -18.84 -57.06 19.35
CA GLU A 812 -17.65 -57.89 19.09
C GLU A 812 -18.01 -59.37 19.26
N VAL A 813 -17.64 -60.20 18.28
CA VAL A 813 -17.57 -61.66 18.42
C VAL A 813 -16.22 -62.15 17.90
N GLY A 814 -15.56 -63.01 18.68
CA GLY A 814 -14.16 -63.40 18.55
C GLY A 814 -13.79 -64.12 17.25
N LEU A 815 -12.70 -63.68 16.62
CA LEU A 815 -12.13 -64.24 15.39
C LEU A 815 -10.60 -64.43 15.51
N SER A 816 -10.07 -65.35 14.70
CA SER A 816 -8.65 -65.80 14.66
C SER A 816 -7.63 -64.67 14.37
N ARG A 817 -6.37 -64.81 14.83
CA ARG A 817 -5.26 -63.84 14.68
C ARG A 817 -5.02 -63.31 13.26
N VAL A 818 -5.25 -64.12 12.22
CA VAL A 818 -5.13 -63.69 10.81
C VAL A 818 -6.34 -62.84 10.41
N SER A 819 -7.53 -63.20 10.88
CA SER A 819 -8.75 -62.40 10.73
C SER A 819 -8.65 -61.09 11.51
N GLU A 820 -7.94 -61.05 12.62
CA GLU A 820 -7.71 -59.84 13.41
C GLU A 820 -6.80 -58.84 12.69
N LEU A 821 -5.75 -59.31 12.01
CA LEU A 821 -4.87 -58.47 11.17
C LEU A 821 -5.59 -57.95 9.92
N VAL A 822 -6.37 -58.80 9.25
CA VAL A 822 -7.21 -58.39 8.10
C VAL A 822 -8.30 -57.43 8.54
N MET A 823 -8.95 -57.67 9.70
CA MET A 823 -9.92 -56.74 10.28
C MET A 823 -9.28 -55.43 10.73
N ARG A 824 -8.04 -55.43 11.26
CA ARG A 824 -7.32 -54.18 11.57
C ARG A 824 -6.93 -53.40 10.32
N HIS A 825 -6.51 -54.08 9.25
CA HIS A 825 -6.22 -53.43 7.97
C HIS A 825 -7.51 -52.91 7.31
N GLN A 826 -8.59 -53.70 7.30
CA GLN A 826 -9.90 -53.29 6.81
C GLN A 826 -10.52 -52.17 7.67
N LYS A 827 -10.34 -52.22 8.99
CA LYS A 827 -10.74 -51.17 9.93
C LYS A 827 -9.92 -49.91 9.71
N SER A 828 -8.62 -50.01 9.47
CA SER A 828 -7.76 -48.88 9.10
C SER A 828 -8.21 -48.25 7.78
N LEU A 829 -8.51 -49.06 6.75
CA LEU A 829 -9.03 -48.58 5.46
C LEU A 829 -10.42 -47.92 5.63
N ASN A 830 -11.31 -48.50 6.44
CA ASN A 830 -12.62 -47.94 6.75
C ASN A 830 -12.52 -46.65 7.60
N GLU A 831 -11.58 -46.58 8.55
CA GLU A 831 -11.31 -45.38 9.35
C GLU A 831 -10.72 -44.26 8.48
N ASP A 832 -9.81 -44.58 7.56
CA ASP A 832 -9.26 -43.60 6.63
C ASP A 832 -10.30 -43.13 5.61
N GLN A 833 -11.21 -44.01 5.19
CA GLN A 833 -12.37 -43.64 4.38
C GLN A 833 -13.34 -42.72 5.16
N LEU A 834 -13.66 -43.06 6.41
CA LEU A 834 -14.52 -42.23 7.27
C LEU A 834 -13.88 -40.86 7.57
N LYS A 835 -12.57 -40.83 7.82
CA LYS A 835 -11.79 -39.58 7.96
C LYS A 835 -11.85 -38.74 6.69
N ARG A 836 -11.75 -39.36 5.50
CA ARG A 836 -11.90 -38.63 4.22
C ARG A 836 -13.32 -38.10 4.03
N GLU A 837 -14.34 -38.88 4.33
CA GLU A 837 -15.75 -38.47 4.20
C GLU A 837 -16.10 -37.32 5.16
N THR A 838 -15.68 -37.42 6.42
CA THR A 838 -15.90 -36.36 7.42
C THR A 838 -15.20 -35.05 7.03
N ARG A 839 -13.99 -35.12 6.47
CA ARG A 839 -13.28 -33.95 5.93
C ARG A 839 -14.01 -33.32 4.75
N PHE A 840 -14.48 -34.16 3.82
CA PHE A 840 -15.26 -33.69 2.68
C PHE A 840 -16.54 -32.97 3.11
N LYS A 841 -17.28 -33.52 4.09
CA LYS A 841 -18.46 -32.87 4.69
C LYS A 841 -18.09 -31.55 5.39
N ALA A 842 -16.97 -31.51 6.12
CA ALA A 842 -16.50 -30.30 6.79
C ALA A 842 -16.09 -29.20 5.79
N GLU A 843 -15.48 -29.56 4.67
CA GLU A 843 -15.14 -28.63 3.58
C GLU A 843 -16.41 -28.05 2.94
N GLN A 844 -17.40 -28.89 2.64
CA GLN A 844 -18.69 -28.46 2.10
C GLN A 844 -19.41 -27.46 3.01
N ARG A 845 -19.46 -27.72 4.33
CA ARG A 845 -20.01 -26.79 5.33
C ARG A 845 -19.25 -25.47 5.34
N SER A 846 -17.93 -25.51 5.31
CA SER A 846 -17.10 -24.30 5.27
C SER A 846 -17.39 -23.44 4.04
N LEU A 847 -17.40 -24.06 2.85
CA LEU A 847 -17.67 -23.35 1.59
C LEU A 847 -19.08 -22.76 1.58
N TYR A 848 -20.06 -23.47 2.14
CA TYR A 848 -21.42 -22.95 2.31
C TYR A 848 -21.46 -21.70 3.21
N TYR A 849 -20.80 -21.71 4.37
CA TYR A 849 -20.80 -20.53 5.25
C TYR A 849 -19.95 -19.38 4.72
N LEU A 850 -18.87 -19.66 3.97
CA LEU A 850 -18.11 -18.65 3.24
C LEU A 850 -18.98 -17.99 2.16
N TYR A 851 -19.77 -18.77 1.43
CA TYR A 851 -20.75 -18.24 0.47
C TYR A 851 -21.78 -17.34 1.17
N GLN A 852 -22.32 -17.76 2.32
CA GLN A 852 -23.23 -16.91 3.11
C GLN A 852 -22.57 -15.62 3.58
N LEU A 853 -21.29 -15.66 3.94
CA LEU A 853 -20.51 -14.48 4.34
C LEU A 853 -20.33 -13.52 3.16
N VAL A 854 -20.03 -14.01 1.95
CA VAL A 854 -19.93 -13.20 0.73
C VAL A 854 -21.25 -12.50 0.43
N LEU A 855 -22.38 -13.22 0.47
CA LEU A 855 -23.71 -12.63 0.27
C LEU A 855 -24.01 -11.51 1.26
N ARG A 856 -23.78 -11.76 2.56
CA ARG A 856 -23.98 -10.76 3.62
C ARG A 856 -23.05 -9.55 3.46
N SER A 857 -21.83 -9.76 2.98
CA SER A 857 -20.87 -8.68 2.73
C SER A 857 -21.34 -7.78 1.58
N ILE A 858 -21.87 -8.36 0.50
CA ILE A 858 -22.47 -7.62 -0.62
C ILE A 858 -23.64 -6.75 -0.14
N GLU A 859 -24.54 -7.32 0.67
CA GLU A 859 -25.69 -6.59 1.24
C GLU A 859 -25.21 -5.42 2.14
N ALA A 860 -24.24 -5.68 3.02
CA ALA A 860 -23.68 -4.68 3.92
C ALA A 860 -23.02 -3.51 3.16
N ILE A 861 -22.21 -3.82 2.14
CA ILE A 861 -21.57 -2.80 1.31
C ILE A 861 -22.61 -2.00 0.53
N SER A 862 -23.64 -2.66 -0.02
CA SER A 862 -24.73 -2.00 -0.75
C SER A 862 -25.49 -1.03 0.16
N LEU A 863 -25.79 -1.42 1.40
CA LEU A 863 -26.44 -0.54 2.38
C LEU A 863 -25.59 0.71 2.68
N LEU A 864 -24.28 0.54 2.89
CA LEU A 864 -23.35 1.63 3.13
C LEU A 864 -23.24 2.57 1.92
N ARG A 865 -23.25 2.01 0.71
CA ARG A 865 -23.19 2.78 -0.54
C ARG A 865 -24.45 3.59 -0.80
N ILE A 866 -25.63 2.99 -0.58
CA ILE A 866 -26.92 3.67 -0.66
C ILE A 866 -26.97 4.82 0.36
N ALA A 867 -26.46 4.62 1.58
CA ALA A 867 -26.40 5.69 2.58
C ALA A 867 -25.57 6.89 2.11
N GLN A 868 -24.44 6.66 1.43
CA GLN A 868 -23.62 7.71 0.83
C GLN A 868 -24.34 8.40 -0.34
N GLU A 869 -24.98 7.64 -1.22
CA GLU A 869 -25.73 8.17 -2.37
C GLU A 869 -26.85 9.13 -1.95
N TYR A 870 -27.61 8.75 -0.92
CA TYR A 870 -28.69 9.55 -0.37
C TYR A 870 -28.24 10.58 0.69
N LYS A 871 -26.92 10.70 0.95
CA LYS A 871 -26.33 11.62 1.92
C LYS A 871 -26.93 11.51 3.32
N VAL A 872 -27.26 10.29 3.74
CA VAL A 872 -27.80 10.00 5.08
C VAL A 872 -26.65 9.64 6.01
N SER A 873 -26.52 10.37 7.12
CA SER A 873 -25.50 10.08 8.14
C SER A 873 -25.71 8.69 8.75
N LEU A 874 -24.62 8.02 9.11
CA LEU A 874 -24.68 6.73 9.77
C LEU A 874 -25.27 6.88 11.18
N GLU A 875 -26.17 5.97 11.54
CA GLU A 875 -26.68 5.85 12.91
C GLU A 875 -25.54 5.38 13.84
N GLU A 876 -25.49 5.93 15.06
CA GLU A 876 -24.42 5.66 16.02
C GLU A 876 -24.17 4.16 16.31
N PRO A 877 -25.19 3.30 16.47
CA PRO A 877 -24.99 1.87 16.66
C PRO A 877 -24.26 1.21 15.49
N LEU A 878 -24.54 1.63 14.26
CA LEU A 878 -23.87 1.10 13.07
C LEU A 878 -22.46 1.67 12.91
N ALA A 879 -22.29 2.98 13.18
CA ALA A 879 -21.02 3.67 13.05
C ALA A 879 -19.92 3.07 13.94
N ARG A 880 -20.27 2.58 15.14
CA ARG A 880 -19.33 2.02 16.12
C ARG A 880 -18.95 0.56 15.85
N LEU A 881 -19.71 -0.17 15.02
CA LEU A 881 -19.41 -1.57 14.71
C LEU A 881 -18.23 -1.68 13.74
N SER A 882 -17.52 -2.81 13.80
CA SER A 882 -16.59 -3.23 12.75
C SER A 882 -17.37 -3.82 11.57
N PHE A 883 -16.74 -3.89 10.39
CA PHE A 883 -17.37 -4.54 9.24
C PHE A 883 -17.62 -6.03 9.48
N SER A 884 -16.71 -6.72 10.17
CA SER A 884 -16.91 -8.14 10.51
C SER A 884 -18.13 -8.34 11.39
N ASP A 885 -18.34 -7.47 12.37
CA ASP A 885 -19.48 -7.59 13.30
C ASP A 885 -20.80 -7.30 12.59
N LEU A 886 -20.82 -6.33 11.68
CA LEU A 886 -22.00 -6.02 10.86
C LEU A 886 -22.50 -7.25 10.09
N VAL A 887 -21.58 -8.04 9.53
CA VAL A 887 -21.90 -9.15 8.63
C VAL A 887 -22.21 -10.44 9.41
N THR A 888 -21.58 -10.64 10.57
CA THR A 888 -21.53 -11.95 11.25
C THR A 888 -22.32 -12.01 12.56
N THR A 889 -22.80 -10.89 13.10
CA THR A 889 -23.49 -10.86 14.40
C THR A 889 -24.98 -10.53 14.27
N THR A 890 -25.75 -10.89 15.30
CA THR A 890 -27.16 -10.51 15.45
C THR A 890 -27.33 -9.01 15.63
N ASP A 891 -26.40 -8.38 16.36
CA ASP A 891 -26.41 -6.95 16.65
C ASP A 891 -26.15 -6.14 15.38
N GLY A 892 -25.23 -6.59 14.54
CA GLY A 892 -25.00 -6.06 13.20
C GLY A 892 -26.26 -6.10 12.33
N ALA A 893 -26.99 -7.22 12.34
CA ALA A 893 -28.24 -7.34 11.61
C ALA A 893 -29.34 -6.39 12.14
N LEU A 894 -29.36 -6.12 13.45
CA LEU A 894 -30.28 -5.16 14.06
C LEU A 894 -29.88 -3.71 13.71
N ALA A 895 -28.59 -3.38 13.77
CA ALA A 895 -28.06 -2.08 13.37
C ALA A 895 -28.35 -1.78 11.89
N ALA A 896 -28.16 -2.76 11.00
CA ALA A 896 -28.52 -2.64 9.58
C ALA A 896 -30.00 -2.34 9.38
N LYS A 897 -30.91 -3.01 10.12
CA LYS A 897 -32.35 -2.72 10.07
C LYS A 897 -32.68 -1.31 10.56
N THR A 898 -32.03 -0.85 11.61
CA THR A 898 -32.19 0.53 12.11
C THR A 898 -31.73 1.54 11.07
N MET A 899 -30.61 1.28 10.39
CA MET A 899 -30.12 2.11 9.30
C MET A 899 -31.08 2.14 8.11
N THR A 900 -31.63 0.98 7.70
CA THR A 900 -32.65 0.93 6.64
C THR A 900 -33.89 1.75 7.02
N LYS A 901 -34.32 1.71 8.28
CA LYS A 901 -35.41 2.57 8.77
C LYS A 901 -35.04 4.04 8.71
N ALA A 902 -33.81 4.40 9.09
CA ALA A 902 -33.33 5.78 9.02
C ALA A 902 -33.27 6.31 7.57
N LEU A 903 -32.81 5.48 6.61
CA LEU A 903 -32.82 5.80 5.19
C LEU A 903 -34.22 6.10 4.66
N MET A 904 -35.23 5.41 5.18
CA MET A 904 -36.63 5.53 4.80
C MET A 904 -37.38 6.66 5.52
N ARG A 905 -36.74 7.51 6.35
CA ARG A 905 -37.40 8.63 7.06
C ARG A 905 -37.43 9.92 6.23
N GLY A 906 -38.38 10.80 6.54
CA GLY A 906 -38.46 12.16 5.99
C GLY A 906 -38.67 12.16 4.48
N ARG A 907 -37.72 12.75 3.73
CA ARG A 907 -37.84 12.94 2.27
C ARG A 907 -37.83 11.64 1.46
N ASN A 908 -37.46 10.53 2.07
CA ASN A 908 -37.31 9.23 1.41
C ASN A 908 -38.47 8.25 1.68
N GLU A 909 -39.45 8.61 2.52
CA GLU A 909 -40.55 7.73 2.95
C GLU A 909 -41.33 7.10 1.78
N ASN A 910 -41.54 7.86 0.70
CA ASN A 910 -42.27 7.41 -0.49
C ASN A 910 -41.39 7.16 -1.72
N ASN A 911 -40.06 7.05 -1.55
CA ASN A 911 -39.15 6.89 -2.66
C ASN A 911 -39.18 5.45 -3.21
N GLN A 912 -40.02 5.21 -4.22
CA GLN A 912 -40.20 3.89 -4.85
C GLN A 912 -38.90 3.34 -5.45
N PHE A 913 -38.00 4.21 -5.92
CA PHE A 913 -36.70 3.79 -6.46
C PHE A 913 -35.78 3.26 -5.34
N LEU A 914 -35.69 3.98 -4.22
CA LEU A 914 -34.95 3.52 -3.04
C LEU A 914 -35.53 2.21 -2.48
N ILE A 915 -36.85 2.08 -2.40
CA ILE A 915 -37.50 0.85 -1.94
C ILE A 915 -37.15 -0.33 -2.85
N LYS A 916 -37.18 -0.12 -4.17
CA LYS A 916 -36.78 -1.12 -5.16
C LYS A 916 -35.31 -1.49 -5.00
N GLN A 917 -34.40 -0.50 -4.90
CA GLN A 917 -32.97 -0.72 -4.69
C GLN A 917 -32.70 -1.50 -3.40
N LEU A 918 -33.35 -1.16 -2.28
CA LEU A 918 -33.20 -1.86 -1.01
C LEU A 918 -33.74 -3.30 -1.08
N ARG A 919 -34.82 -3.55 -1.82
CA ARG A 919 -35.34 -4.92 -2.03
C ARG A 919 -34.40 -5.77 -2.87
N GLU A 920 -33.81 -5.19 -3.92
CA GLU A 920 -32.93 -5.89 -4.86
C GLU A 920 -31.53 -6.12 -4.28
N GLN A 921 -30.96 -5.13 -3.59
CA GLN A 921 -29.58 -5.16 -3.12
C GLN A 921 -29.43 -5.54 -1.64
N CYS A 922 -30.50 -5.41 -0.84
CA CYS A 922 -30.49 -5.63 0.61
C CYS A 922 -31.71 -6.45 1.09
N PRO A 923 -31.98 -7.64 0.51
CA PRO A 923 -33.22 -8.37 0.75
C PRO A 923 -33.43 -8.74 2.23
N ARG A 924 -32.36 -9.05 2.98
CA ARG A 924 -32.42 -9.47 4.39
C ARG A 924 -32.67 -8.35 5.40
N SER A 925 -32.31 -7.10 5.06
CA SER A 925 -32.51 -5.92 5.92
C SER A 925 -33.72 -5.07 5.50
N SER A 926 -34.35 -5.39 4.36
CA SER A 926 -35.51 -4.68 3.84
C SER A 926 -36.77 -4.83 4.74
N PRO A 927 -37.67 -3.82 4.81
CA PRO A 927 -38.79 -3.80 5.77
C PRO A 927 -39.92 -4.82 5.53
N CYS A 928 -39.88 -5.63 4.47
CA CYS A 928 -41.03 -6.44 4.03
C CYS A 928 -41.35 -7.70 4.87
N ARG A 929 -40.74 -7.89 6.04
CA ARG A 929 -41.29 -8.82 7.05
C ARG A 929 -42.00 -8.14 8.22
N ILE A 930 -42.15 -6.81 8.20
CA ILE A 930 -42.72 -6.03 9.32
C ILE A 930 -43.73 -4.97 8.83
N CYS A 931 -44.61 -5.33 7.89
CA CYS A 931 -45.88 -4.63 7.68
C CYS A 931 -47.01 -5.66 7.59
N GLY A 932 -47.31 -6.30 8.72
CA GLY A 932 -48.70 -6.66 8.99
C GLY A 932 -49.49 -5.36 9.18
N THR A 933 -50.71 -5.35 8.65
CA THR A 933 -51.70 -4.25 8.69
C THR A 933 -51.34 -2.98 7.91
N ILE A 934 -51.66 -2.95 6.62
CA ILE A 934 -52.82 -2.23 6.07
C ILE A 934 -52.93 -2.55 4.57
N ARG A 935 -54.09 -3.08 4.17
CA ARG A 935 -54.60 -3.47 2.84
C ARG A 935 -54.14 -4.81 2.27
N ASP A 936 -54.72 -5.86 2.84
CA ASP A 936 -55.27 -6.94 2.04
C ASP A 936 -56.35 -6.36 1.12
N THR A 937 -56.08 -6.32 -0.19
CA THR A 937 -56.92 -6.87 -1.27
C THR A 937 -56.22 -6.59 -2.61
N GLU A 938 -56.05 -7.64 -3.41
CA GLU A 938 -55.65 -7.62 -4.83
C GLU A 938 -54.18 -7.31 -5.17
N ALA A 939 -53.27 -8.26 -4.91
CA ALA A 939 -52.08 -8.50 -5.77
C ALA A 939 -51.29 -9.79 -5.40
N CYS A 940 -51.77 -10.60 -4.45
CA CYS A 940 -51.16 -11.90 -4.12
C CYS A 940 -51.98 -13.06 -4.69
N ARG A 941 -52.02 -13.17 -6.02
CA ARG A 941 -52.27 -14.46 -6.70
C ARG A 941 -51.45 -14.51 -7.99
N MET A 942 -50.76 -15.65 -8.13
CA MET A 942 -49.96 -16.16 -9.26
C MET A 942 -48.43 -16.03 -9.08
N PRO A 943 -47.64 -17.05 -9.47
CA PRO A 943 -47.55 -18.35 -8.80
C PRO A 943 -46.09 -18.77 -8.56
N SER A 944 -45.90 -19.86 -7.81
CA SER A 944 -44.62 -20.55 -7.55
C SER A 944 -43.99 -21.19 -8.80
N SER A 945 -43.96 -20.52 -9.95
CA SER A 945 -43.50 -21.10 -11.23
C SER A 945 -42.50 -20.24 -12.02
N ALA A 946 -41.96 -19.15 -11.47
CA ALA A 946 -40.94 -18.33 -12.13
C ALA A 946 -39.50 -18.56 -11.63
N ALA A 947 -39.30 -19.44 -10.64
CA ALA A 947 -37.97 -19.87 -10.18
C ALA A 947 -37.49 -21.18 -10.85
N LEU A 948 -38.24 -21.69 -11.83
CA LEU A 948 -38.02 -22.99 -12.48
C LEU A 948 -38.03 -22.89 -14.02
N LEU A 949 -37.68 -21.71 -14.56
CA LEU A 949 -37.60 -21.46 -16.01
C LEU A 949 -36.33 -20.70 -16.42
N LEU A 950 -35.21 -20.99 -15.75
CA LEU A 950 -33.84 -20.72 -16.21
C LEU A 950 -32.92 -21.94 -15.99
N LEU A 951 -33.51 -23.14 -15.91
CA LEU A 951 -32.84 -24.45 -15.81
C LEU A 951 -33.35 -25.45 -16.87
N ALA A 952 -33.87 -24.96 -18.00
CA ALA A 952 -34.22 -25.80 -19.14
C ALA A 952 -34.12 -25.01 -20.46
N LYS A 953 -32.90 -24.74 -20.90
CA LYS A 953 -32.55 -24.50 -22.31
C LYS A 953 -31.09 -24.92 -22.54
N THR A 954 -30.90 -26.23 -22.52
CA THR A 954 -29.85 -26.99 -23.21
C THR A 954 -30.37 -28.43 -23.25
N SER A 955 -31.19 -28.70 -24.26
CA SER A 955 -30.98 -29.91 -25.05
C SER A 955 -29.97 -29.56 -26.12
#